data_AF-A0A9E2MF98-F1
#
_entry.id   AF-A0A9E2MF98-F1
#
_cell.length_a   1.000
_cell.length_b   1.000
_cell.length_c   1.000
_cell.angle_alpha   90.00
_cell.angle_beta   90.00
_cell.angle_gamma   90.00
#
_symmetry.space_group_name_H-M   'P 1'
#
loop_
_entity.id
_entity.type
_entity.pdbx_description
1 polymer ?
#
loop_
_entity_poly.entity_id
_entity_poly.type
_entity_poly.pdbx_seq_one_letter_code
_entity_poly.pdbx_strand_id
1 'polypeptide(L)'
;QYNIRVDQSPIIKDSLNIIISNILLGIIVISLLTMILINVRIAFIIALGIPTSFVMGAIYFYFTGYSINVNSLIGVLIAIGLIVDDAIVVSENIQQYIEKGYPPKEAAFLGTKEMAKPVTIASLTTLFSFIPLLMISGTLGEIIRLIPIAFSALIIASLLESFIFLPIHATHTLNKNSRTLSWQKINGLYSKLLRGLITHQKSFLLLFFTVVPVLLYVSVKESKFHMFEKFDSPNINITFKAGPTAMLEDSLKVIQTIEKDILEEKERFSVKHVSSTAGYRRSATGSSEIYPYVGYISIELENKKASNLFEKYITPLLSPYADGGEKVRAASSQEISADLRKWLQERGYQQQFDLNNLMVLETGMKNTKADIMVGVVSDNYQKAMRAIREIEGLFSGLGGIKYYGNTIKLGPKEIKLKINSYGESLGITEEYVGAYISKLFLSTKIGSIFDDKELIDVKVKSLNYQDDLNSFKNLEIPLKNNIMVVLKEVCEFQMIESLESLVKDDGETTFYFYANIDALKTTAGEVLELAEPTFSKLKSEGIKLKFKGEREQKNTLEIEMVLAAILALVLIFMAILYLFNSIRETLIVMSVIPFSLLGVYAGHSVMGLHISLPSLIGALGLAGVIVNDGIIMMSTLKMTKTKEDIYALASKRLRPIMLTSITTIIGLSSLIFFATQQAVTFQPLAVAIGFGLFWGTLLNLFYLPVVYNFLRGRDE
;
A
#
# COMPACT_ATOMS: atom_id res chain seq x y z
N GLN A 1 19.18 -35.22 1.33
CA GLN A 1 19.13 -33.82 1.81
C GLN A 1 18.20 -33.05 0.88
N TYR A 2 17.23 -32.33 1.43
CA TYR A 2 16.36 -31.45 0.63
C TYR A 2 17.01 -30.07 0.55
N ASN A 3 17.02 -29.45 -0.63
CA ASN A 3 17.37 -28.04 -0.79
C ASN A 3 16.08 -27.21 -0.79
N ILE A 4 15.97 -26.27 0.16
CA ILE A 4 14.87 -25.32 0.22
C ILE A 4 15.21 -24.18 -0.75
N ARG A 5 14.47 -24.07 -1.86
CA ARG A 5 14.69 -23.01 -2.88
C ARG A 5 14.05 -21.68 -2.50
N VAL A 6 12.94 -21.72 -1.78
CA VAL A 6 12.17 -20.52 -1.39
C VAL A 6 11.65 -20.72 0.02
N ASP A 7 12.05 -19.86 0.95
CA ASP A 7 11.49 -19.77 2.31
C ASP A 7 11.02 -18.33 2.56
N GLN A 8 9.70 -18.15 2.70
CA GLN A 8 9.12 -16.84 2.99
C GLN A 8 9.01 -16.56 4.50
N SER A 9 9.25 -17.56 5.35
CA SER A 9 9.11 -17.43 6.79
C SER A 9 10.04 -16.37 7.42
N PRO A 10 11.31 -16.19 6.99
CA PRO A 10 12.18 -15.16 7.55
C PRO A 10 11.64 -13.76 7.27
N ILE A 11 11.17 -13.51 6.03
CA ILE A 11 10.63 -12.21 5.61
C ILE A 11 9.40 -11.82 6.44
N ILE A 12 8.51 -12.80 6.67
CA ILE A 12 7.32 -12.59 7.50
C ILE A 12 7.70 -12.32 8.95
N LYS A 13 8.61 -13.12 9.53
CA LYS A 13 9.08 -12.94 10.92
C LYS A 13 9.73 -11.57 11.10
N ASP A 14 10.60 -11.15 10.18
CA ASP A 14 11.27 -9.86 10.22
C ASP A 14 10.28 -8.70 10.19
N SER A 15 9.29 -8.77 9.30
CA SER A 15 8.27 -7.72 9.18
C SER A 15 7.42 -7.63 10.46
N LEU A 16 7.04 -8.78 11.04
CA LEU A 16 6.32 -8.83 12.32
C LEU A 16 7.18 -8.31 13.48
N ASN A 17 8.46 -8.69 13.54
CA ASN A 17 9.40 -8.27 14.57
C ASN A 17 9.55 -6.76 14.64
N ILE A 18 9.69 -6.11 13.48
CA ILE A 18 9.84 -4.66 13.40
C ILE A 18 8.58 -3.99 13.97
N ILE A 19 7.40 -4.43 13.55
CA ILE A 19 6.15 -3.80 13.99
C ILE A 19 5.87 -4.07 15.47
N ILE A 20 6.07 -5.31 15.95
CA ILE A 20 5.89 -5.63 17.37
C ILE A 20 6.89 -4.85 18.23
N SER A 21 8.15 -4.72 17.80
CA SER A 21 9.15 -3.92 18.52
C SER A 21 8.75 -2.43 18.57
N ASN A 22 8.20 -1.90 17.48
CA ASN A 22 7.66 -0.54 17.43
C ASN A 22 6.50 -0.35 18.41
N ILE A 23 5.58 -1.32 18.47
CA ILE A 23 4.45 -1.33 19.41
C ILE A 23 4.96 -1.33 20.85
N LEU A 24 5.88 -2.24 21.20
CA LEU A 24 6.43 -2.36 22.54
C LEU A 24 7.22 -1.11 22.95
N LEU A 25 8.03 -0.54 22.05
CA LEU A 25 8.69 0.73 22.33
C LEU A 25 7.66 1.84 22.58
N GLY A 26 6.63 1.95 21.74
CA GLY A 26 5.56 2.94 21.90
C GLY A 26 4.94 2.86 23.29
N ILE A 27 4.60 1.64 23.75
CA ILE A 27 4.05 1.40 25.08
C ILE A 27 5.01 1.86 26.19
N ILE A 28 6.31 1.50 26.09
CA ILE A 28 7.33 1.87 27.08
C ILE A 28 7.49 3.39 27.14
N VAL A 29 7.64 4.05 25.98
CA VAL A 29 7.89 5.49 25.92
C VAL A 29 6.65 6.27 26.37
N ILE A 30 5.44 5.86 26.00
CA ILE A 30 4.20 6.50 26.49
C ILE A 30 4.07 6.35 28.00
N SER A 31 4.36 5.16 28.54
CA SER A 31 4.31 4.91 29.99
C SER A 31 5.33 5.78 30.74
N LEU A 32 6.55 5.91 30.22
CA LEU A 32 7.59 6.76 30.80
C LEU A 32 7.24 8.26 30.68
N LEU A 33 6.67 8.68 29.55
CA LEU A 33 6.29 10.06 29.33
C LEU A 33 5.14 10.49 30.23
N THR A 34 4.09 9.67 30.33
CA THR A 34 2.97 9.90 31.25
C THR A 34 3.46 9.93 32.71
N MET A 35 4.44 9.10 33.06
CA MET A 35 5.07 9.12 34.38
C MET A 35 5.76 10.46 34.68
N ILE A 36 6.47 11.04 33.69
CA ILE A 36 7.18 12.32 33.83
C ILE A 36 6.22 13.51 33.84
N LEU A 37 5.26 13.55 32.92
CA LEU A 37 4.39 14.72 32.72
C LEU A 37 3.18 14.76 33.66
N ILE A 38 2.79 13.61 34.22
CA ILE A 38 1.66 13.49 35.14
C ILE A 38 2.12 13.11 36.55
N ASN A 39 2.17 11.82 36.85
CA ASN A 39 2.73 11.20 38.04
C ASN A 39 2.83 9.67 37.81
N VAL A 40 3.60 8.99 38.66
CA VAL A 40 3.85 7.54 38.56
C VAL A 40 2.58 6.69 38.70
N ARG A 41 1.63 7.12 39.53
CA ARG A 41 0.43 6.32 39.85
C ARG A 41 -0.56 6.31 38.69
N ILE A 42 -0.83 7.47 38.10
CA ILE A 42 -1.68 7.61 36.91
C ILE A 42 -1.04 6.88 35.73
N ALA A 43 0.27 7.06 35.52
CA ALA A 43 1.01 6.36 34.48
C ALA A 43 0.92 4.83 34.61
N PHE A 44 1.01 4.29 35.84
CA PHE A 44 0.87 2.86 36.08
C PHE A 44 -0.51 2.31 35.69
N ILE A 45 -1.59 3.02 36.03
CA ILE A 45 -2.96 2.60 35.69
C ILE A 45 -3.13 2.61 34.17
N ILE A 46 -2.71 3.69 33.52
CA ILE A 46 -2.75 3.84 32.06
C ILE A 46 -1.95 2.73 31.36
N ALA A 47 -0.74 2.44 31.85
CA ALA A 47 0.12 1.40 31.29
C ALA A 47 -0.51 0.02 31.40
N LEU A 48 -1.30 -0.26 32.45
CA LEU A 48 -2.04 -1.50 32.62
C LEU A 48 -3.24 -1.60 31.66
N GLY A 49 -3.86 -0.46 31.33
CA GLY A 49 -4.97 -0.36 30.38
C GLY A 49 -4.60 -0.71 28.92
N ILE A 50 -3.33 -0.53 28.53
CA ILE A 50 -2.89 -0.84 27.17
C ILE A 50 -2.95 -2.35 26.89
N PRO A 51 -2.28 -3.25 27.65
CA PRO A 51 -2.39 -4.69 27.43
C PRO A 51 -3.83 -5.22 27.49
N THR A 52 -4.67 -4.71 28.40
CA THR A 52 -6.07 -5.15 28.49
C THR A 52 -6.86 -4.79 27.24
N SER A 53 -6.64 -3.61 26.68
CA SER A 53 -7.25 -3.18 25.41
C SER A 53 -6.81 -4.08 24.25
N PHE A 54 -5.53 -4.44 24.22
CA PHE A 54 -5.00 -5.37 23.21
C PHE A 54 -5.60 -6.78 23.32
N VAL A 55 -5.78 -7.31 24.54
CA VAL A 55 -6.44 -8.61 24.75
C VAL A 55 -7.88 -8.57 24.24
N MET A 56 -8.64 -7.53 24.56
CA MET A 56 -10.00 -7.35 24.04
C MET A 56 -10.04 -7.25 22.50
N GLY A 57 -9.10 -6.51 21.91
CA GLY A 57 -8.95 -6.44 20.45
C GLY A 57 -8.59 -7.80 19.82
N ALA A 58 -7.71 -8.58 20.45
CA ALA A 58 -7.34 -9.92 19.99
C ALA A 58 -8.52 -10.91 20.08
N ILE A 59 -9.33 -10.82 21.13
CA ILE A 59 -10.57 -11.59 21.28
C ILE A 59 -11.53 -11.29 20.13
N TYR A 60 -11.69 -10.01 19.76
CA TYR A 60 -12.49 -9.63 18.60
C TYR A 60 -11.96 -10.27 17.30
N PHE A 61 -10.66 -10.19 17.04
CA PHE A 61 -10.03 -10.80 15.86
C PHE A 61 -10.26 -12.32 15.78
N TYR A 62 -10.15 -13.00 16.92
CA TYR A 62 -10.39 -14.43 17.02
C TYR A 62 -11.84 -14.79 16.64
N PHE A 63 -12.83 -14.07 17.16
CA PHE A 63 -14.24 -14.34 16.87
C PHE A 63 -14.67 -13.98 15.44
N THR A 64 -14.03 -13.00 14.82
CA THR A 64 -14.32 -12.61 13.43
C THR A 64 -13.51 -13.38 12.39
N GLY A 65 -12.55 -14.21 12.81
CA GLY A 65 -11.67 -14.96 11.91
C GLY A 65 -10.62 -14.10 11.18
N TYR A 66 -10.33 -12.89 11.68
CA TYR A 66 -9.27 -12.05 11.11
C TYR A 66 -7.90 -12.48 11.64
N SER A 67 -6.88 -12.43 10.78
CA SER A 67 -5.50 -12.76 11.17
C SER A 67 -4.75 -11.55 11.73
N ILE A 68 -3.85 -11.82 12.67
CA ILE A 68 -2.82 -10.87 13.09
C ILE A 68 -1.70 -10.93 12.04
N ASN A 69 -1.56 -9.87 11.26
CA ASN A 69 -0.58 -9.73 10.19
C ASN A 69 -0.04 -8.30 10.19
N VAL A 70 0.90 -8.00 9.29
CA VAL A 70 1.54 -6.69 9.17
C VAL A 70 0.50 -5.56 9.05
N ASN A 71 -0.54 -5.72 8.23
CA ASN A 71 -1.56 -4.68 8.01
C ASN A 71 -2.42 -4.46 9.26
N SER A 72 -2.87 -5.53 9.92
CA SER A 72 -3.65 -5.37 11.17
C SER A 72 -2.79 -4.79 12.30
N LEU A 73 -1.52 -5.21 12.43
CA LEU A 73 -0.59 -4.66 13.41
C LEU A 73 -0.22 -3.20 13.16
N ILE A 74 -0.25 -2.72 11.92
CA ILE A 74 -0.11 -1.28 11.63
C ILE A 74 -1.32 -0.51 12.14
N GLY A 75 -2.53 -1.04 11.95
CA GLY A 75 -3.74 -0.46 12.57
C GLY A 75 -3.64 -0.41 14.09
N VAL A 76 -3.07 -1.46 14.71
CA VAL A 76 -2.75 -1.48 16.15
C VAL A 76 -1.73 -0.42 16.52
N LEU A 77 -0.61 -0.33 15.82
CA LEU A 77 0.46 0.64 16.07
C LEU A 77 -0.06 2.08 16.00
N ILE A 78 -0.96 2.37 15.06
CA ILE A 78 -1.59 3.69 14.92
C ILE A 78 -2.53 3.98 16.10
N ALA A 79 -3.24 2.97 16.59
CA ALA A 79 -4.16 3.12 17.71
C ALA A 79 -3.45 3.35 19.06
N ILE A 80 -2.19 2.92 19.25
CA ILE A 80 -1.50 2.98 20.56
C ILE A 80 -1.52 4.37 21.20
N GLY A 81 -1.22 5.41 20.41
CA GLY A 81 -1.25 6.79 20.90
C GLY A 81 -2.61 7.20 21.43
N LEU A 82 -3.66 6.75 20.76
CA LEU A 82 -5.06 7.12 20.99
C LEU A 82 -5.76 6.26 22.05
N ILE A 83 -5.37 4.99 22.20
CA ILE A 83 -5.88 4.08 23.24
C ILE A 83 -5.71 4.69 24.64
N VAL A 84 -4.60 5.42 24.83
CA VAL A 84 -4.23 6.01 26.10
C VAL A 84 -4.93 7.36 26.35
N ASP A 85 -5.42 8.03 25.31
CA ASP A 85 -5.98 9.38 25.43
C ASP A 85 -7.24 9.40 26.33
N ASP A 86 -8.18 8.49 26.10
CA ASP A 86 -9.41 8.38 26.92
C ASP A 86 -9.06 8.11 28.39
N ALA A 87 -8.08 7.21 28.61
CA ALA A 87 -7.60 6.85 29.92
C ALA A 87 -6.92 8.03 30.65
N ILE A 88 -6.13 8.85 29.94
CA ILE A 88 -5.52 10.08 30.49
C ILE A 88 -6.62 11.04 30.93
N VAL A 89 -7.59 11.32 30.06
CA VAL A 89 -8.65 12.31 30.32
C VAL A 89 -9.50 11.90 31.53
N VAL A 90 -9.90 10.63 31.61
CA VAL A 90 -10.68 10.10 32.74
C VAL A 90 -9.83 10.10 34.02
N SER A 91 -8.58 9.62 33.98
CA SER A 91 -7.70 9.58 35.16
C SER A 91 -7.41 10.96 35.73
N GLU A 92 -7.12 11.94 34.88
CA GLU A 92 -6.85 13.32 35.31
C GLU A 92 -8.10 13.94 35.94
N ASN A 93 -9.31 13.64 35.43
CA ASN A 93 -10.54 14.14 36.04
C ASN A 93 -10.81 13.48 37.41
N ILE A 94 -10.58 12.18 37.56
CA ILE A 94 -10.67 11.49 38.85
C ILE A 94 -9.68 12.12 39.86
N GLN A 95 -8.44 12.33 39.43
CA GLN A 95 -7.40 12.96 40.25
C GLN A 95 -7.81 14.37 40.71
N GLN A 96 -8.45 15.17 39.84
CA GLN A 96 -8.96 16.49 40.22
C GLN A 96 -10.03 16.43 41.32
N TYR A 97 -10.91 15.42 41.34
CA TYR A 97 -11.86 15.24 42.45
C TYR A 97 -11.16 14.84 43.75
N ILE A 98 -10.13 13.99 43.68
CA ILE A 98 -9.31 13.65 44.85
C ILE A 98 -8.62 14.90 45.42
N GLU A 99 -8.09 15.77 44.56
CA GLU A 99 -7.46 17.03 44.95
C GLU A 99 -8.46 18.02 45.59
N LYS A 100 -9.71 18.03 45.13
CA LYS A 100 -10.84 18.77 45.75
C LYS A 100 -11.24 18.22 47.12
N GLY A 101 -10.72 17.06 47.54
CA GLY A 101 -10.93 16.48 48.86
C GLY A 101 -11.95 15.34 48.91
N TYR A 102 -12.46 14.87 47.77
CA TYR A 102 -13.35 13.71 47.72
C TYR A 102 -12.58 12.41 48.02
N PRO A 103 -13.22 11.42 48.69
CA PRO A 103 -12.61 10.11 48.90
C PRO A 103 -12.41 9.38 47.56
N PRO A 104 -11.36 8.54 47.39
CA PRO A 104 -11.00 7.94 46.10
C PRO A 104 -12.14 7.22 45.36
N LYS A 105 -13.01 6.52 46.09
CA LYS A 105 -14.17 5.82 45.51
C LYS A 105 -15.22 6.77 44.94
N GLU A 106 -15.52 7.85 45.66
CA GLU A 106 -16.49 8.85 45.21
C GLU A 106 -15.90 9.71 44.09
N ALA A 107 -14.62 10.06 44.21
CA ALA A 107 -13.88 10.76 43.17
C ALA A 107 -13.82 9.97 41.86
N ALA A 108 -13.61 8.65 41.92
CA ALA A 108 -13.65 7.79 40.74
C ALA A 108 -15.03 7.81 40.08
N PHE A 109 -16.11 7.66 40.87
CA PHE A 109 -17.47 7.70 40.33
C PHE A 109 -17.82 9.06 39.69
N LEU A 110 -17.58 10.17 40.41
CA LEU A 110 -17.90 11.52 39.91
C LEU A 110 -17.02 11.90 38.72
N GLY A 111 -15.72 11.60 38.80
CA GLY A 111 -14.75 11.88 37.75
C GLY A 111 -15.08 11.16 36.45
N THR A 112 -15.40 9.87 36.51
CA THR A 112 -15.82 9.08 35.35
C THR A 112 -17.18 9.53 34.83
N LYS A 113 -18.17 9.77 35.71
CA LYS A 113 -19.51 10.21 35.30
C LYS A 113 -19.50 11.54 34.54
N GLU A 114 -18.66 12.49 34.96
CA GLU A 114 -18.52 13.77 34.27
C GLU A 114 -17.90 13.61 32.88
N MET A 115 -16.92 12.70 32.74
CA MET A 115 -16.21 12.46 31.48
C MET A 115 -16.95 11.50 30.54
N ALA A 116 -17.94 10.74 31.01
CA ALA A 116 -18.61 9.70 30.24
C ALA A 116 -19.17 10.21 28.89
N LYS A 117 -19.95 11.29 28.90
CA LYS A 117 -20.53 11.86 27.67
C LYS A 117 -19.47 12.44 26.71
N PRO A 118 -18.57 13.36 27.14
CA PRO A 118 -17.60 13.94 26.22
C PRO A 118 -16.61 12.91 25.67
N VAL A 119 -16.11 11.98 26.49
CA VAL A 119 -15.16 10.95 26.05
C VAL A 119 -15.84 9.96 25.09
N THR A 120 -17.04 9.45 25.39
CA THR A 120 -17.76 8.55 24.47
C THR A 120 -17.95 9.17 23.09
N ILE A 121 -18.36 10.44 23.04
CA ILE A 121 -18.56 11.13 21.76
C ILE A 121 -17.23 11.35 21.04
N ALA A 122 -16.15 11.66 21.76
CA ALA A 122 -14.84 11.82 21.16
C ALA A 122 -14.25 10.51 20.60
N SER A 123 -14.42 9.39 21.31
CA SER A 123 -14.01 8.07 20.80
C SER A 123 -14.88 7.67 19.60
N LEU A 124 -16.19 8.00 19.61
CA LEU A 124 -17.07 7.81 18.45
C LEU A 124 -16.68 8.67 17.24
N THR A 125 -16.28 9.93 17.42
CA THR A 125 -15.80 10.76 16.30
C THR A 125 -14.52 10.18 15.69
N THR A 126 -13.66 9.62 16.53
CA THR A 126 -12.45 8.92 16.08
C THR A 126 -12.83 7.67 15.27
N LEU A 127 -13.74 6.85 15.77
CA LEU A 127 -14.25 5.67 15.06
C LEU A 127 -14.97 6.04 13.74
N PHE A 128 -15.76 7.11 13.72
CA PHE A 128 -16.46 7.61 12.53
C PHE A 128 -15.52 8.18 11.46
N SER A 129 -14.28 8.52 11.80
CA SER A 129 -13.27 8.91 10.81
C SER A 129 -12.65 7.72 10.08
N PHE A 130 -12.60 6.53 10.70
CA PHE A 130 -11.97 5.33 10.13
C PHE A 130 -12.97 4.34 9.52
N ILE A 131 -14.18 4.19 10.08
CA ILE A 131 -15.18 3.24 9.53
C ILE A 131 -15.52 3.49 8.05
N PRO A 132 -15.70 4.73 7.57
CA PRO A 132 -16.01 4.98 6.16
C PRO A 132 -14.94 4.46 5.19
N LEU A 133 -13.70 4.27 5.64
CA LEU A 133 -12.63 3.67 4.82
C LEU A 133 -12.91 2.21 4.45
N LEU A 134 -13.80 1.53 5.17
CA LEU A 134 -14.25 0.17 4.84
C LEU A 134 -15.10 0.12 3.56
N MET A 135 -15.56 1.27 3.06
CA MET A 135 -16.30 1.37 1.80
C MET A 135 -15.39 1.30 0.57
N ILE A 136 -14.07 1.46 0.75
CA ILE A 136 -13.10 1.39 -0.36
C ILE A 136 -13.12 -0.03 -0.92
N SER A 137 -13.36 -0.15 -2.22
CA SER A 137 -13.55 -1.42 -2.90
C SER A 137 -12.28 -1.91 -3.63
N GLY A 138 -12.40 -3.07 -4.29
CA GLY A 138 -11.31 -3.66 -5.07
C GLY A 138 -10.18 -4.27 -4.23
N THR A 139 -9.11 -4.68 -4.92
CA THR A 139 -7.93 -5.32 -4.31
C THR A 139 -7.27 -4.44 -3.27
N LEU A 140 -7.36 -3.12 -3.45
CA LEU A 140 -6.77 -2.15 -2.55
C LEU A 140 -7.54 -2.03 -1.25
N GLY A 141 -8.88 -1.98 -1.34
CA GLY A 141 -9.78 -2.07 -0.21
C GLY A 141 -9.46 -3.29 0.64
N GLU A 142 -9.30 -4.47 0.02
CA GLU A 142 -8.96 -5.71 0.75
C GLU A 142 -7.64 -5.62 1.52
N ILE A 143 -6.61 -5.02 0.94
CA ILE A 143 -5.29 -4.85 1.59
C ILE A 143 -5.41 -3.92 2.80
N ILE A 144 -6.08 -2.77 2.64
CA ILE A 144 -6.12 -1.73 3.67
C ILE A 144 -7.20 -1.97 4.74
N ARG A 145 -8.26 -2.76 4.45
CA ARG A 145 -9.44 -2.95 5.30
C ARG A 145 -9.11 -3.36 6.73
N LEU A 146 -8.03 -4.13 6.94
CA LEU A 146 -7.64 -4.59 8.27
C LEU A 146 -7.14 -3.47 9.18
N ILE A 147 -6.64 -2.36 8.64
CA ILE A 147 -6.17 -1.21 9.42
C ILE A 147 -7.33 -0.54 10.18
N PRO A 148 -8.41 -0.04 9.52
CA PRO A 148 -9.54 0.56 10.21
C PRO A 148 -10.30 -0.44 11.09
N ILE A 149 -10.30 -1.74 10.76
CA ILE A 149 -10.90 -2.78 11.63
C ILE A 149 -10.10 -2.93 12.93
N ALA A 150 -8.78 -3.15 12.84
CA ALA A 150 -7.90 -3.28 14.01
C ALA A 150 -7.99 -2.04 14.89
N PHE A 151 -7.91 -0.88 14.26
CA PHE A 151 -8.03 0.41 14.92
C PHE A 151 -9.38 0.56 15.65
N SER A 152 -10.51 0.32 14.96
CA SER A 152 -11.84 0.46 15.55
C SER A 152 -12.07 -0.52 16.71
N ALA A 153 -11.60 -1.76 16.58
CA ALA A 153 -11.67 -2.74 17.66
C ALA A 153 -10.91 -2.26 18.91
N LEU A 154 -9.74 -1.64 18.73
CA LEU A 154 -8.95 -1.12 19.83
C LEU A 154 -9.50 0.16 20.45
N ILE A 155 -10.11 1.06 19.68
CA ILE A 155 -10.80 2.23 20.23
C ILE A 155 -12.04 1.84 21.04
N ILE A 156 -12.80 0.83 20.60
CA ILE A 156 -13.91 0.29 21.39
C ILE A 156 -13.37 -0.36 22.67
N ALA A 157 -12.27 -1.12 22.57
CA ALA A 157 -11.62 -1.73 23.72
C ALA A 157 -11.10 -0.68 24.73
N SER A 158 -10.50 0.42 24.28
CA SER A 158 -10.02 1.50 25.14
C SER A 158 -11.17 2.24 25.83
N LEU A 159 -12.30 2.39 25.14
CA LEU A 159 -13.51 2.98 25.74
C LEU A 159 -14.06 2.09 26.88
N LEU A 160 -14.10 0.77 26.68
CA LEU A 160 -14.49 -0.17 27.72
C LEU A 160 -13.49 -0.17 28.88
N GLU A 161 -12.19 -0.13 28.58
CA GLU A 161 -11.12 -0.02 29.58
C GLU A 161 -11.29 1.22 30.46
N SER A 162 -11.42 2.39 29.83
CA SER A 162 -11.44 3.70 30.51
C SER A 162 -12.64 3.91 31.43
N PHE A 163 -13.79 3.28 31.16
CA PHE A 163 -14.99 3.40 32.00
C PHE A 163 -15.23 2.24 32.97
N ILE A 164 -14.67 1.07 32.70
CA ILE A 164 -14.90 -0.12 33.55
C ILE A 164 -13.67 -0.40 34.39
N PHE A 165 -12.51 -0.63 33.77
CA PHE A 165 -11.33 -1.13 34.45
C PHE A 165 -10.54 -0.01 35.12
N LEU A 166 -10.33 1.11 34.42
CA LEU A 166 -9.56 2.24 34.92
C LEU A 166 -10.11 2.83 36.23
N PRO A 167 -11.43 3.10 36.38
CA PRO A 167 -11.95 3.68 37.61
C PRO A 167 -11.78 2.74 38.80
N ILE A 168 -11.89 1.42 38.60
CA ILE A 168 -11.66 0.41 39.64
C ILE A 168 -10.22 0.50 40.13
N HIS A 169 -9.24 0.47 39.23
CA HIS A 169 -7.83 0.59 39.59
C HIS A 169 -7.52 1.94 40.26
N ALA A 170 -8.14 3.02 39.77
CA ALA A 170 -7.98 4.36 40.32
C ALA A 170 -8.38 4.45 41.80
N THR A 171 -9.45 3.77 42.22
CA THR A 171 -9.90 3.77 43.63
C THR A 171 -8.84 3.25 44.61
N HIS A 172 -8.01 2.30 44.18
CA HIS A 172 -7.00 1.66 45.02
C HIS A 172 -5.62 2.31 44.91
N THR A 173 -5.34 2.99 43.80
CA THR A 173 -3.99 3.46 43.46
C THR A 173 -3.83 4.97 43.58
N LEU A 174 -4.85 5.76 43.22
CA LEU A 174 -4.77 7.23 43.27
C LEU A 174 -4.98 7.75 44.69
N ASN A 175 -4.25 8.82 45.03
CA ASN A 175 -4.33 9.45 46.34
C ASN A 175 -4.02 10.95 46.29
N LYS A 176 -4.43 11.65 47.35
CA LYS A 176 -4.28 13.10 47.50
C LYS A 176 -2.81 13.55 47.63
N ASN A 177 -1.94 12.69 48.15
CA ASN A 177 -0.53 13.01 48.41
C ASN A 177 0.39 12.81 47.20
N SER A 178 -0.18 12.47 46.04
CA SER A 178 0.60 12.31 44.81
C SER A 178 1.12 13.67 44.34
N ARG A 179 2.45 13.82 44.29
CA ARG A 179 3.07 15.02 43.72
C ARG A 179 2.82 15.01 42.21
N THR A 180 2.03 15.95 41.70
CA THR A 180 1.87 16.21 40.27
C THR A 180 2.89 17.25 39.82
N LEU A 181 3.35 17.16 38.58
CA LEU A 181 4.21 18.19 37.99
C LEU A 181 3.43 19.52 37.94
N SER A 182 4.01 20.62 38.43
CA SER A 182 3.34 21.93 38.39
C SER A 182 3.44 22.57 37.01
N TRP A 183 2.30 22.79 36.36
CA TRP A 183 2.19 23.47 35.06
C TRP A 183 1.93 24.98 35.18
N GLN A 184 2.01 25.57 36.38
CA GLN A 184 1.63 26.96 36.63
C GLN A 184 2.38 27.97 35.75
N LYS A 185 3.69 27.81 35.55
CA LYS A 185 4.50 28.70 34.69
C LYS A 185 4.06 28.63 33.23
N ILE A 186 3.83 27.42 32.72
CA ILE A 186 3.42 27.17 31.33
C ILE A 186 2.01 27.69 31.10
N ASN A 187 1.09 27.43 32.03
CA ASN A 187 -0.28 27.96 32.01
C ASN A 187 -0.28 29.50 32.02
N GLY A 188 0.59 30.14 32.80
CA GLY A 188 0.73 31.60 32.83
C GLY A 188 1.20 32.17 31.49
N LEU A 189 2.19 31.53 30.85
CA LEU A 189 2.67 31.93 29.53
C LEU A 189 1.58 31.77 28.46
N TYR A 190 0.92 30.62 28.42
CA TYR A 190 -0.18 30.34 27.50
C TYR A 190 -1.34 31.33 27.69
N SER A 191 -1.75 31.58 28.93
CA SER A 191 -2.79 32.56 29.25
C SER A 191 -2.45 33.95 28.74
N LYS A 192 -1.19 34.39 28.89
CA LYS A 192 -0.71 35.68 28.39
C LYS A 192 -0.77 35.77 26.86
N LEU A 193 -0.32 34.72 26.16
CA LEU A 193 -0.37 34.65 24.70
C LEU A 193 -1.81 34.65 24.19
N LEU A 194 -2.67 33.82 24.79
CA LEU A 194 -4.07 33.70 24.41
C LEU A 194 -4.83 35.02 24.63
N ARG A 195 -4.55 35.72 25.74
CA ARG A 195 -5.10 37.06 26.00
C ARG A 195 -4.69 38.05 24.90
N GLY A 196 -3.43 38.04 24.47
CA GLY A 196 -2.95 38.83 23.33
C GLY A 196 -3.72 38.54 22.04
N LEU A 197 -3.91 37.27 21.70
CA LEU A 197 -4.66 36.86 20.50
C LEU A 197 -6.13 37.24 20.57
N ILE A 198 -6.79 37.06 21.72
CA ILE A 198 -8.20 37.42 21.91
C ILE A 198 -8.39 38.95 21.80
N THR A 199 -7.49 39.75 22.36
CA THR A 199 -7.58 41.22 22.24
C THR A 199 -7.47 41.69 20.79
N HIS A 200 -6.64 41.03 19.97
CA HIS A 200 -6.45 41.34 18.54
C HIS A 200 -7.16 40.34 17.61
N GLN A 201 -8.26 39.74 18.07
CA GLN A 201 -8.91 38.60 17.40
C GLN A 201 -9.28 38.86 15.93
N LYS A 202 -9.70 40.06 15.56
CA LYS A 202 -10.06 40.39 14.18
C LYS A 202 -8.85 40.32 13.25
N SER A 203 -7.73 40.90 13.66
CA SER A 203 -6.48 40.88 12.90
C SER A 203 -5.90 39.48 12.84
N PHE A 204 -5.94 38.74 13.95
CA PHE A 204 -5.51 37.34 13.99
C PHE A 204 -6.32 36.46 13.04
N LEU A 205 -7.65 36.52 13.10
CA LEU A 205 -8.51 35.71 12.23
C LEU A 205 -8.34 36.10 10.75
N LEU A 206 -8.24 37.40 10.42
CA LEU A 206 -7.99 37.83 9.05
C LEU A 206 -6.66 37.28 8.51
N LEU A 207 -5.59 37.38 9.30
CA LEU A 207 -4.29 36.80 8.94
C LEU A 207 -4.38 35.28 8.81
N PHE A 208 -5.06 34.60 9.74
CA PHE A 208 -5.20 33.14 9.73
C PHE A 208 -5.96 32.63 8.50
N PHE A 209 -7.13 33.20 8.21
CA PHE A 209 -7.96 32.82 7.05
C PHE A 209 -7.36 33.24 5.70
N THR A 210 -6.27 34.02 5.68
CA THR A 210 -5.54 34.35 4.45
C THR A 210 -4.27 33.51 4.33
N VAL A 211 -3.41 33.51 5.34
CA VAL A 211 -2.11 32.84 5.30
C VAL A 211 -2.25 31.33 5.26
N VAL A 212 -3.11 30.72 6.09
CA VAL A 212 -3.22 29.26 6.16
C VAL A 212 -3.74 28.65 4.85
N PRO A 213 -4.83 29.16 4.23
CA PRO A 213 -5.27 28.67 2.91
C PRO A 213 -4.24 28.89 1.80
N VAL A 214 -3.51 30.01 1.81
CA VAL A 214 -2.45 30.27 0.81
C VAL A 214 -1.32 29.26 0.96
N LEU A 215 -0.82 29.02 2.17
CA LEU A 215 0.22 28.02 2.43
C LEU A 215 -0.26 26.61 2.07
N LEU A 216 -1.52 26.28 2.37
CA LEU A 216 -2.11 25.00 2.00
C LEU A 216 -2.16 24.86 0.48
N TYR A 217 -2.63 25.87 -0.25
CA TYR A 217 -2.69 25.86 -1.71
C TYR A 217 -1.30 25.68 -2.35
N VAL A 218 -0.29 26.41 -1.85
CA VAL A 218 1.10 26.27 -2.32
C VAL A 218 1.61 24.85 -2.06
N SER A 219 1.42 24.33 -0.85
CA SER A 219 1.89 22.98 -0.46
C SER A 219 1.21 21.87 -1.27
N VAL A 220 -0.10 21.99 -1.54
CA VAL A 220 -0.85 21.04 -2.37
C VAL A 220 -0.33 21.05 -3.81
N LYS A 221 -0.04 22.23 -4.37
CA LYS A 221 0.42 22.39 -5.75
C LYS A 221 1.83 21.84 -5.98
N GLU A 222 2.72 21.96 -5.00
CA GLU A 222 4.09 21.42 -5.09
C GLU A 222 4.14 19.91 -4.85
N SER A 223 3.15 19.36 -4.16
CA SER A 223 3.11 17.93 -3.84
C SER A 223 2.76 17.08 -5.06
N LYS A 224 3.57 16.04 -5.30
CA LYS A 224 3.25 14.96 -6.25
C LYS A 224 2.52 13.82 -5.53
N PHE A 225 1.46 13.31 -6.13
CA PHE A 225 0.69 12.18 -5.58
C PHE A 225 1.23 10.84 -6.07
N HIS A 226 1.62 9.95 -5.15
CA HIS A 226 2.03 8.57 -5.44
C HIS A 226 1.04 7.58 -4.81
N MET A 227 0.74 6.44 -5.44
CA MET A 227 -0.18 5.48 -4.80
C MET A 227 0.40 4.89 -3.51
N PHE A 228 1.65 4.41 -3.57
CA PHE A 228 2.37 3.84 -2.44
C PHE A 228 3.83 4.26 -2.47
N GLU A 229 4.40 4.43 -1.29
CA GLU A 229 5.85 4.51 -1.16
C GLU A 229 6.50 3.14 -1.38
N LYS A 230 7.63 3.15 -2.07
CA LYS A 230 8.39 1.94 -2.38
C LYS A 230 9.20 1.55 -1.14
N PHE A 231 9.16 0.27 -0.78
CA PHE A 231 9.99 -0.29 0.27
C PHE A 231 11.11 -1.15 -0.32
N ASP A 232 12.16 -1.36 0.46
CA ASP A 232 13.27 -2.23 0.11
C ASP A 232 12.82 -3.70 0.17
N SER A 233 12.88 -4.40 -0.96
CA SER A 233 12.46 -5.79 -1.06
C SER A 233 13.67 -6.74 -1.05
N PRO A 234 13.60 -7.88 -0.34
CA PRO A 234 14.67 -8.85 -0.38
C PRO A 234 14.80 -9.56 -1.72
N ASN A 235 13.81 -9.48 -2.62
CA ASN A 235 13.81 -10.22 -3.88
C ASN A 235 13.77 -9.31 -5.10
N ILE A 236 14.68 -9.55 -6.05
CA ILE A 236 14.69 -8.98 -7.39
C ILE A 236 14.49 -10.11 -8.39
N ASN A 237 13.71 -9.90 -9.44
CA ASN A 237 13.48 -10.92 -10.45
C ASN A 237 13.93 -10.45 -11.83
N ILE A 238 14.55 -11.33 -12.61
CA ILE A 238 14.83 -11.15 -14.03
C ILE A 238 13.87 -12.04 -14.81
N THR A 239 13.27 -11.49 -15.86
CA THR A 239 12.37 -12.22 -16.75
C THR A 239 12.77 -11.97 -18.19
N PHE A 240 12.68 -12.98 -19.05
CA PHE A 240 12.92 -12.81 -20.49
C PHE A 240 11.99 -13.65 -21.36
N LYS A 241 11.85 -13.24 -22.61
CA LYS A 241 11.24 -14.01 -23.71
C LYS A 241 12.16 -13.94 -24.92
N ALA A 242 12.62 -15.09 -25.38
CA ALA A 242 13.34 -15.24 -26.64
C ALA A 242 12.34 -15.28 -27.82
N GLY A 243 12.85 -15.36 -29.05
CA GLY A 243 12.03 -15.56 -30.24
C GLY A 243 11.13 -16.80 -30.14
N PRO A 244 9.95 -16.81 -30.79
CA PRO A 244 8.97 -17.92 -30.68
C PRO A 244 9.48 -19.26 -31.25
N THR A 245 10.60 -19.25 -31.98
CA THR A 245 11.27 -20.45 -32.49
C THR A 245 12.33 -21.02 -31.56
N ALA A 246 12.66 -20.34 -30.46
CA ALA A 246 13.69 -20.81 -29.53
C ALA A 246 13.23 -22.06 -28.75
N MET A 247 14.14 -22.99 -28.54
CA MET A 247 13.87 -24.24 -27.82
C MET A 247 14.07 -24.08 -26.31
N LEU A 248 13.62 -25.07 -25.53
CA LEU A 248 13.79 -25.06 -24.08
C LEU A 248 15.26 -25.06 -23.68
N GLU A 249 16.09 -25.78 -24.44
CA GLU A 249 17.53 -25.86 -24.28
C GLU A 249 18.20 -24.49 -24.47
N ASP A 250 17.68 -23.66 -25.37
CA ASP A 250 18.20 -22.32 -25.60
C ASP A 250 17.90 -21.40 -24.41
N SER A 251 16.66 -21.42 -23.92
CA SER A 251 16.28 -20.70 -22.69
C SER A 251 17.09 -21.17 -21.48
N LEU A 252 17.36 -22.48 -21.38
CA LEU A 252 18.18 -23.04 -20.32
C LEU A 252 19.62 -22.51 -20.38
N LYS A 253 20.22 -22.44 -21.59
CA LYS A 253 21.56 -21.85 -21.78
C LYS A 253 21.59 -20.37 -21.38
N VAL A 254 20.58 -19.59 -21.79
CA VAL A 254 20.46 -18.17 -21.43
C VAL A 254 20.44 -18.01 -19.91
N ILE A 255 19.58 -18.77 -19.23
CA ILE A 255 19.47 -18.73 -17.77
C ILE A 255 20.78 -19.11 -17.10
N GLN A 256 21.39 -20.24 -17.51
CA GLN A 256 22.63 -20.72 -16.90
C GLN A 256 23.78 -19.71 -17.07
N THR A 257 23.83 -19.02 -18.21
CA THR A 257 24.82 -17.98 -18.47
C THR A 257 24.60 -16.78 -17.54
N ILE A 258 23.38 -16.24 -17.50
CA ILE A 258 23.06 -15.09 -16.66
C ILE A 258 23.23 -15.42 -15.17
N GLU A 259 22.78 -16.60 -14.73
CA GLU A 259 22.92 -17.06 -13.35
C GLU A 259 24.38 -17.19 -12.94
N LYS A 260 25.21 -17.81 -13.78
CA LYS A 260 26.65 -17.93 -13.53
C LYS A 260 27.30 -16.56 -13.39
N ASP A 261 27.02 -15.65 -14.32
CA ASP A 261 27.63 -14.32 -14.33
C ASP A 261 27.15 -13.46 -13.13
N ILE A 262 25.91 -13.65 -12.66
CA ILE A 262 25.41 -13.04 -11.42
C ILE A 262 26.13 -13.59 -10.18
N LEU A 263 26.40 -14.90 -10.16
CA LEU A 263 27.12 -15.55 -9.05
C LEU A 263 28.60 -15.15 -9.00
N GLU A 264 29.21 -14.84 -10.14
CA GLU A 264 30.56 -14.25 -10.19
C GLU A 264 30.58 -12.83 -9.59
N GLU A 265 29.49 -12.07 -9.74
CA GLU A 265 29.29 -10.72 -9.21
C GLU A 265 28.49 -10.72 -7.88
N LYS A 266 28.49 -11.84 -7.14
CA LYS A 266 27.68 -12.04 -5.93
C LYS A 266 27.85 -10.90 -4.90
N GLU A 267 29.08 -10.42 -4.71
CA GLU A 267 29.37 -9.35 -3.75
C GLU A 267 28.84 -7.99 -4.23
N ARG A 268 29.01 -7.66 -5.52
CA ARG A 268 28.52 -6.40 -6.11
C ARG A 268 27.01 -6.26 -5.94
N PHE A 269 26.27 -7.33 -6.22
CA PHE A 269 24.81 -7.33 -6.14
C PHE A 269 24.28 -7.77 -4.77
N SER A 270 25.15 -8.06 -3.80
CA SER A 270 24.76 -8.55 -2.47
C SER A 270 23.79 -9.73 -2.54
N VAL A 271 24.12 -10.73 -3.35
CA VAL A 271 23.24 -11.88 -3.63
C VAL A 271 23.40 -12.93 -2.54
N LYS A 272 22.30 -13.34 -1.93
CA LYS A 272 22.25 -14.44 -0.95
C LYS A 272 21.97 -15.76 -1.65
N HIS A 273 20.97 -15.80 -2.52
CA HIS A 273 20.57 -16.98 -3.27
C HIS A 273 20.04 -16.60 -4.67
N VAL A 274 20.27 -17.46 -5.66
CA VAL A 274 19.68 -17.36 -6.99
C VAL A 274 18.91 -18.64 -7.28
N SER A 275 17.67 -18.50 -7.72
CA SER A 275 16.86 -19.61 -8.22
C SER A 275 16.40 -19.28 -9.63
N SER A 276 16.57 -20.21 -10.55
CA SER A 276 16.26 -20.00 -11.95
C SER A 276 15.38 -21.11 -12.54
N THR A 277 14.54 -20.76 -13.51
CA THR A 277 13.60 -21.67 -14.15
C THR A 277 13.47 -21.36 -15.64
N ALA A 278 13.86 -22.30 -16.50
CA ALA A 278 13.56 -22.28 -17.93
C ALA A 278 12.16 -22.84 -18.19
N GLY A 279 11.47 -22.35 -19.22
CA GLY A 279 10.13 -22.83 -19.54
C GLY A 279 9.01 -22.09 -18.81
N TYR A 280 9.34 -21.24 -17.85
CA TYR A 280 8.39 -20.46 -17.04
C TYR A 280 8.87 -19.02 -16.91
N ARG A 281 7.93 -18.08 -16.97
CA ARG A 281 8.15 -16.71 -16.52
C ARG A 281 6.94 -16.08 -15.87
N ARG A 282 7.21 -15.12 -14.98
CA ARG A 282 6.22 -14.10 -14.62
C ARG A 282 6.50 -12.85 -15.47
N SER A 283 5.50 -12.39 -16.21
CA SER A 283 5.60 -11.18 -17.03
C SER A 283 5.66 -9.93 -16.15
N ALA A 284 6.03 -8.80 -16.74
CA ALA A 284 5.94 -7.50 -16.08
C ALA A 284 4.50 -7.16 -15.63
N THR A 285 3.50 -7.72 -16.32
CA THR A 285 2.07 -7.61 -16.00
C THR A 285 1.60 -8.58 -14.90
N GLY A 286 2.52 -9.37 -14.33
CA GLY A 286 2.23 -10.33 -13.27
C GLY A 286 1.62 -11.66 -13.75
N SER A 287 1.37 -11.81 -15.06
CA SER A 287 0.85 -13.05 -15.67
C SER A 287 1.91 -14.14 -15.66
N SER A 288 1.50 -15.38 -15.34
CA SER A 288 2.36 -16.55 -15.52
C SER A 288 2.30 -17.03 -16.96
N GLU A 289 3.47 -17.33 -17.52
CA GLU A 289 3.62 -17.83 -18.89
C GLU A 289 4.50 -19.08 -18.87
N ILE A 290 4.07 -20.12 -19.56
CA ILE A 290 4.79 -21.40 -19.65
C ILE A 290 5.06 -21.67 -21.13
N TYR A 291 6.30 -21.48 -21.55
CA TYR A 291 6.73 -21.67 -22.94
C TYR A 291 8.21 -22.08 -23.00
N PRO A 292 8.63 -22.88 -23.99
CA PRO A 292 10.03 -23.29 -24.13
C PRO A 292 11.01 -22.10 -24.21
N TYR A 293 10.59 -21.00 -24.81
CA TYR A 293 11.42 -19.81 -25.11
C TYR A 293 11.41 -18.73 -24.00
N VAL A 294 10.89 -19.03 -22.80
CA VAL A 294 10.86 -18.07 -21.68
C VAL A 294 11.72 -18.51 -20.50
N GLY A 295 12.15 -17.53 -19.68
CA GLY A 295 12.91 -17.79 -18.47
C GLY A 295 12.67 -16.79 -17.35
N TYR A 296 12.92 -17.27 -16.13
CA TYR A 296 12.76 -16.52 -14.89
C TYR A 296 13.90 -16.78 -13.93
N ILE A 297 14.50 -15.72 -13.40
CA ILE A 297 15.57 -15.78 -12.41
C ILE A 297 15.12 -14.95 -11.21
N SER A 298 15.08 -15.55 -10.03
CA SER A 298 14.79 -14.89 -8.78
C SER A 298 16.07 -14.77 -7.97
N ILE A 299 16.38 -13.56 -7.55
CA ILE A 299 17.58 -13.20 -6.80
C ILE A 299 17.12 -12.77 -5.40
N GLU A 300 17.44 -13.58 -4.40
CA GLU A 300 17.32 -13.20 -3.00
C GLU A 300 18.58 -12.43 -2.60
N LEU A 301 18.38 -11.22 -2.08
CA LEU A 301 19.43 -10.34 -1.61
C LEU A 301 19.78 -10.63 -0.16
N GLU A 302 21.01 -10.34 0.21
CA GLU A 302 21.45 -10.35 1.60
C GLU A 302 20.64 -9.36 2.45
N ASN A 303 20.54 -9.66 3.75
CA ASN A 303 19.81 -8.83 4.69
C ASN A 303 20.42 -7.42 4.74
N LYS A 304 19.56 -6.40 4.63
CA LYS A 304 19.98 -5.00 4.67
C LYS A 304 20.53 -4.64 6.04
N LYS A 305 21.67 -3.94 6.07
CA LYS A 305 22.22 -3.30 7.26
C LYS A 305 21.18 -2.41 7.91
N ALA A 306 21.19 -2.39 9.25
CA ALA A 306 20.31 -1.52 10.01
C ALA A 306 20.42 -0.09 9.49
N SER A 307 19.29 0.44 9.01
CA SER A 307 19.23 1.74 8.35
C SER A 307 19.18 2.90 9.34
N ASN A 308 18.78 2.63 10.58
CA ASN A 308 18.60 3.62 11.62
C ASN A 308 18.98 3.07 13.02
N LEU A 309 19.06 3.97 13.99
CA LEU A 309 19.42 3.65 15.39
C LEU A 309 18.43 2.66 16.02
N PHE A 310 17.15 2.75 15.66
CA PHE A 310 16.11 1.89 16.19
C PHE A 310 16.33 0.43 15.77
N GLU A 311 16.56 0.16 14.48
CA GLU A 311 16.88 -1.20 14.00
C GLU A 311 18.16 -1.76 14.57
N LYS A 312 19.16 -0.90 14.82
CA LYS A 312 20.47 -1.33 15.30
C LYS A 312 20.45 -1.72 16.78
N TYR A 313 19.72 -0.96 17.62
CA TYR A 313 19.82 -1.09 19.07
C TYR A 313 18.51 -1.49 19.75
N ILE A 314 17.35 -1.13 19.21
CA ILE A 314 16.06 -1.33 19.88
C ILE A 314 15.37 -2.60 19.39
N THR A 315 15.25 -2.79 18.07
CA THR A 315 14.60 -3.98 17.50
C THR A 315 15.18 -5.30 18.04
N PRO A 316 16.51 -5.48 18.15
CA PRO A 316 17.07 -6.73 18.68
C PRO A 316 16.71 -7.02 20.14
N LEU A 317 16.42 -5.98 20.93
CA LEU A 317 16.07 -6.11 22.35
C LEU A 317 14.59 -6.43 22.59
N LEU A 318 13.72 -5.93 21.69
CA LEU A 318 12.26 -6.02 21.83
C LEU A 318 11.62 -7.05 20.89
N SER A 319 12.39 -7.60 19.96
CA SER A 319 11.91 -8.57 18.98
C SER A 319 11.67 -9.94 19.63
N PRO A 320 10.43 -10.48 19.56
CA PRO A 320 10.14 -11.82 20.07
C PRO A 320 10.72 -12.94 19.20
N TYR A 321 11.00 -12.67 17.92
CA TYR A 321 11.62 -13.62 16.99
C TYR A 321 13.00 -13.11 16.55
N ALA A 322 13.95 -12.98 17.47
CA ALA A 322 15.29 -12.48 17.14
C ALA A 322 15.91 -13.26 15.95
N ASP A 323 16.22 -12.56 14.87
CA ASP A 323 16.90 -13.15 13.71
C ASP A 323 18.42 -13.09 13.91
N GLY A 324 19.08 -14.23 13.69
CA GLY A 324 20.53 -14.40 13.87
C GLY A 324 21.34 -14.19 12.59
N GLY A 325 20.69 -13.79 11.47
CA GLY A 325 21.35 -13.57 10.19
C GLY A 325 22.20 -12.31 10.18
N GLU A 326 23.44 -12.40 9.65
CA GLU A 326 24.29 -11.23 9.44
C GLU A 326 23.64 -10.25 8.44
N LYS A 327 23.54 -8.99 8.83
CA LYS A 327 23.04 -7.90 7.98
C LYS A 327 24.22 -7.24 7.28
N VAL A 328 24.46 -7.57 6.01
CA VAL A 328 25.67 -7.15 5.27
C VAL A 328 25.41 -6.17 4.13
N ARG A 329 24.18 -6.11 3.57
CA ARG A 329 23.87 -5.30 2.40
C ARG A 329 23.67 -3.82 2.75
N ALA A 330 24.39 -2.91 2.08
CA ALA A 330 24.22 -1.47 2.24
C ALA A 330 23.24 -0.85 1.22
N ALA A 331 23.37 -1.23 -0.05
CA ALA A 331 22.57 -0.68 -1.14
C ALA A 331 21.10 -1.12 -1.07
N SER A 332 20.19 -0.28 -1.53
CA SER A 332 18.77 -0.63 -1.62
C SER A 332 18.48 -1.61 -2.76
N SER A 333 17.38 -2.34 -2.69
CA SER A 333 16.95 -3.22 -3.77
C SER A 333 16.66 -2.44 -5.06
N GLN A 334 16.28 -1.18 -4.96
CA GLN A 334 16.06 -0.26 -6.08
C GLN A 334 17.39 0.13 -6.75
N GLU A 335 18.41 0.45 -5.97
CA GLU A 335 19.77 0.73 -6.47
C GLU A 335 20.35 -0.51 -7.16
N ILE A 336 20.26 -1.68 -6.52
CA ILE A 336 20.73 -2.95 -7.09
C ILE A 336 19.95 -3.28 -8.36
N SER A 337 18.63 -3.06 -8.38
CA SER A 337 17.83 -3.27 -9.59
C SER A 337 18.23 -2.32 -10.73
N ALA A 338 18.57 -1.07 -10.43
CA ALA A 338 19.03 -0.11 -11.42
C ALA A 338 20.42 -0.47 -11.97
N ASP A 339 21.35 -0.88 -11.10
CA ASP A 339 22.68 -1.36 -11.50
C ASP A 339 22.58 -2.64 -12.32
N LEU A 340 21.76 -3.61 -11.88
CA LEU A 340 21.52 -4.86 -12.60
C LEU A 340 20.94 -4.63 -13.99
N ARG A 341 20.01 -3.69 -14.16
CA ARG A 341 19.50 -3.32 -15.50
C ARG A 341 20.61 -2.79 -16.40
N LYS A 342 21.43 -1.88 -15.88
CA LYS A 342 22.55 -1.30 -16.63
C LYS A 342 23.58 -2.36 -16.99
N TRP A 343 23.91 -3.24 -16.04
CA TRP A 343 24.84 -4.35 -16.24
C TRP A 343 24.35 -5.36 -17.28
N LEU A 344 23.06 -5.74 -17.26
CA LEU A 344 22.47 -6.62 -18.29
C LEU A 344 22.54 -5.99 -19.68
N GLN A 345 22.37 -4.66 -19.79
CA GLN A 345 22.50 -3.92 -21.05
C GLN A 345 23.96 -3.87 -21.54
N GLU A 346 24.93 -3.60 -20.65
CA GLU A 346 26.36 -3.56 -20.97
C GLU A 346 26.89 -4.91 -21.46
N ARG A 347 26.38 -6.02 -20.90
CA ARG A 347 26.72 -7.38 -21.33
C ARG A 347 26.12 -7.77 -22.69
N GLY A 348 25.11 -7.04 -23.16
CA GLY A 348 24.53 -7.27 -24.49
C GLY A 348 23.74 -8.57 -24.64
N TYR A 349 23.27 -9.19 -23.55
CA TYR A 349 22.54 -10.46 -23.61
C TYR A 349 21.28 -10.39 -24.49
N GLN A 350 20.67 -9.20 -24.55
CA GLN A 350 19.48 -9.00 -25.37
C GLN A 350 19.76 -9.22 -26.86
N GLN A 351 20.88 -8.69 -27.37
CA GLN A 351 21.31 -8.90 -28.74
C GLN A 351 21.95 -10.28 -28.94
N GLN A 352 22.74 -10.75 -27.97
CA GLN A 352 23.45 -12.03 -28.04
C GLN A 352 22.49 -13.21 -28.19
N PHE A 353 21.36 -13.18 -27.49
CA PHE A 353 20.40 -14.28 -27.42
C PHE A 353 19.06 -13.98 -28.09
N ASP A 354 18.96 -12.90 -28.87
CA ASP A 354 17.73 -12.47 -29.56
C ASP A 354 16.51 -12.42 -28.61
N LEU A 355 16.68 -11.70 -27.49
CA LEU A 355 15.65 -11.58 -26.45
C LEU A 355 14.76 -10.37 -26.74
N ASN A 356 13.46 -10.62 -26.85
CA ASN A 356 12.48 -9.57 -27.09
C ASN A 356 12.19 -8.76 -25.82
N ASN A 357 12.11 -9.42 -24.64
CA ASN A 357 11.66 -8.79 -23.38
C ASN A 357 12.54 -9.13 -22.17
N LEU A 358 13.83 -8.81 -22.17
CA LEU A 358 14.69 -8.94 -20.99
C LEU A 358 14.42 -7.79 -20.00
N MET A 359 13.93 -8.10 -18.80
CA MET A 359 13.51 -7.10 -17.82
C MET A 359 13.91 -7.47 -16.40
N VAL A 360 14.19 -6.44 -15.58
CA VAL A 360 14.40 -6.57 -14.12
C VAL A 360 13.16 -6.03 -13.40
N LEU A 361 12.45 -6.93 -12.74
CA LEU A 361 11.24 -6.69 -11.96
C LEU A 361 11.58 -6.51 -10.47
N GLU A 362 11.22 -5.35 -9.93
CA GLU A 362 11.23 -5.07 -8.51
C GLU A 362 10.00 -5.72 -7.85
N THR A 363 10.19 -6.39 -6.71
CA THR A 363 9.09 -6.89 -5.89
C THR A 363 8.55 -5.75 -5.02
N GLY A 364 7.23 -5.52 -5.01
CA GLY A 364 6.61 -4.46 -4.22
C GLY A 364 5.08 -4.58 -4.19
N MET A 365 4.41 -3.74 -3.41
CA MET A 365 2.95 -3.60 -3.47
C MET A 365 2.58 -2.91 -4.79
N LYS A 366 2.35 -3.72 -5.83
CA LYS A 366 1.70 -3.27 -7.06
C LYS A 366 0.24 -3.73 -7.02
N ASN A 367 -0.68 -2.77 -7.02
CA ASN A 367 -2.12 -3.00 -7.15
C ASN A 367 -2.56 -3.15 -8.61
N THR A 368 -1.68 -2.81 -9.55
CA THR A 368 -1.91 -2.85 -10.99
C THR A 368 -0.89 -3.76 -11.69
N LYS A 369 -1.27 -4.29 -12.85
CA LYS A 369 -0.37 -5.08 -13.70
C LYS A 369 0.77 -4.22 -14.26
N ALA A 370 0.51 -2.95 -14.52
CA ALA A 370 1.50 -1.95 -14.94
C ALA A 370 1.01 -0.56 -14.54
N ASP A 371 1.94 0.39 -14.41
CA ASP A 371 1.62 1.75 -13.96
C ASP A 371 0.69 2.42 -14.99
N ILE A 372 0.99 2.21 -16.28
CA ILE A 372 0.15 2.61 -17.42
C ILE A 372 -0.24 1.35 -18.20
N MET A 373 -1.53 1.20 -18.52
CA MET A 373 -2.01 0.13 -19.39
C MET A 373 -3.11 0.66 -20.31
N VAL A 374 -2.93 0.50 -21.62
CA VAL A 374 -3.86 1.00 -22.64
C VAL A 374 -4.34 -0.18 -23.48
N GLY A 375 -5.61 -0.52 -23.32
CA GLY A 375 -6.30 -1.51 -24.13
C GLY A 375 -6.79 -0.91 -25.43
N VAL A 376 -6.40 -1.52 -26.54
CA VAL A 376 -6.80 -1.16 -27.90
C VAL A 376 -7.81 -2.20 -28.36
N VAL A 377 -9.04 -1.75 -28.60
CA VAL A 377 -10.15 -2.58 -29.10
C VAL A 377 -10.50 -2.13 -30.52
N SER A 378 -10.45 -3.06 -31.45
CA SER A 378 -10.83 -2.85 -32.85
C SER A 378 -11.32 -4.16 -33.47
N ASP A 379 -12.30 -4.06 -34.36
CA ASP A 379 -12.81 -5.20 -35.13
C ASP A 379 -11.78 -5.72 -36.15
N ASN A 380 -10.75 -4.92 -36.46
CA ASN A 380 -9.66 -5.30 -37.35
C ASN A 380 -8.35 -5.40 -36.56
N TYR A 381 -7.85 -6.64 -36.41
CA TYR A 381 -6.61 -6.92 -35.70
C TYR A 381 -5.40 -6.15 -36.25
N GLN A 382 -5.30 -5.95 -37.56
CA GLN A 382 -4.19 -5.19 -38.14
C GLN A 382 -4.25 -3.70 -37.77
N LYS A 383 -5.45 -3.12 -37.66
CA LYS A 383 -5.61 -1.75 -37.15
C LYS A 383 -5.18 -1.65 -35.69
N ALA A 384 -5.58 -2.62 -34.86
CA ALA A 384 -5.16 -2.67 -33.46
C ALA A 384 -3.63 -2.80 -33.31
N MET A 385 -3.00 -3.67 -34.10
CA MET A 385 -1.54 -3.81 -34.12
C MET A 385 -0.83 -2.51 -34.51
N ARG A 386 -1.32 -1.82 -35.54
CA ARG A 386 -0.76 -0.53 -35.97
C ARG A 386 -0.86 0.50 -34.84
N ALA A 387 -2.02 0.58 -34.17
CA ALA A 387 -2.23 1.49 -33.07
C ALA A 387 -1.30 1.22 -31.88
N ILE A 388 -1.10 -0.05 -31.53
CA ILE A 388 -0.13 -0.45 -30.50
C ILE A 388 1.29 0.01 -30.87
N ARG A 389 1.73 -0.20 -32.12
CA ARG A 389 3.06 0.27 -32.56
C ARG A 389 3.21 1.79 -32.52
N GLU A 390 2.14 2.52 -32.82
CA GLU A 390 2.12 3.99 -32.72
C GLU A 390 2.25 4.45 -31.26
N ILE A 391 1.56 3.76 -30.33
CA ILE A 391 1.70 3.99 -28.90
C ILE A 391 3.12 3.64 -28.42
N GLU A 392 3.70 2.52 -28.85
CA GLU A 392 5.09 2.16 -28.52
C GLU A 392 6.11 3.18 -29.01
N GLY A 393 5.93 3.68 -30.24
CA GLY A 393 6.78 4.72 -30.82
C GLY A 393 6.75 6.01 -29.97
N LEU A 394 5.57 6.42 -29.51
CA LEU A 394 5.44 7.57 -28.61
C LEU A 394 6.18 7.35 -27.28
N PHE A 395 5.95 6.22 -26.62
CA PHE A 395 6.53 5.94 -25.30
C PHE A 395 8.05 5.71 -25.35
N SER A 396 8.60 5.29 -26.49
CA SER A 396 10.05 5.19 -26.68
C SER A 396 10.78 6.54 -26.59
N GLY A 397 10.08 7.64 -26.93
CA GLY A 397 10.63 9.00 -26.89
C GLY A 397 10.37 9.77 -25.59
N LEU A 398 9.60 9.21 -24.65
CA LEU A 398 9.25 9.87 -23.40
C LEU A 398 10.28 9.61 -22.30
N GLY A 399 10.72 10.68 -21.64
CA GLY A 399 11.58 10.58 -20.46
C GLY A 399 10.86 9.97 -19.27
N GLY A 400 11.57 9.17 -18.46
CA GLY A 400 11.03 8.59 -17.23
C GLY A 400 10.28 7.27 -17.39
N ILE A 401 10.32 6.62 -18.55
CA ILE A 401 9.84 5.24 -18.74
C ILE A 401 10.94 4.25 -18.33
N LYS A 402 10.65 3.31 -17.41
CA LYS A 402 11.58 2.23 -17.03
C LYS A 402 11.60 1.12 -18.09
N TYR A 403 10.43 0.65 -18.47
CA TYR A 403 10.22 -0.35 -19.52
C TYR A 403 8.78 -0.25 -20.01
N TYR A 404 8.57 -0.66 -21.27
CA TYR A 404 7.25 -0.75 -21.88
C TYR A 404 7.17 -2.02 -22.73
N GLY A 405 5.96 -2.39 -23.13
CA GLY A 405 5.74 -3.49 -24.04
C GLY A 405 4.26 -3.67 -24.34
N ASN A 406 3.95 -4.77 -25.00
CA ASN A 406 2.59 -5.09 -25.37
C ASN A 406 2.25 -6.57 -25.10
N THR A 407 0.97 -6.91 -25.17
CA THR A 407 0.47 -8.28 -25.00
C THR A 407 0.25 -9.01 -26.32
N ILE A 408 0.64 -8.44 -27.45
CA ILE A 408 0.58 -9.11 -28.75
C ILE A 408 1.61 -10.23 -28.71
N LYS A 409 1.11 -11.47 -28.79
CA LYS A 409 1.94 -12.65 -28.88
C LYS A 409 1.83 -13.20 -30.28
N LEU A 410 2.83 -12.89 -31.11
CA LEU A 410 2.98 -13.55 -32.40
C LEU A 410 3.32 -15.02 -32.11
N GLY A 411 2.49 -15.92 -32.62
CA GLY A 411 2.71 -17.34 -32.53
C GLY A 411 3.81 -17.80 -33.49
N PRO A 412 4.20 -19.08 -33.41
CA PRO A 412 5.02 -19.68 -34.45
C PRO A 412 4.32 -19.54 -35.81
N LYS A 413 5.10 -19.51 -36.89
CA LYS A 413 4.54 -19.55 -38.24
C LYS A 413 3.83 -20.90 -38.43
N GLU A 414 2.54 -20.85 -38.70
CA GLU A 414 1.75 -22.04 -38.98
C GLU A 414 1.79 -22.37 -40.47
N ILE A 415 1.85 -23.66 -40.76
CA ILE A 415 1.75 -24.18 -42.12
C ILE A 415 0.32 -24.70 -42.27
N LYS A 416 -0.56 -23.90 -42.87
CA LYS A 416 -1.92 -24.33 -43.17
C LYS A 416 -1.91 -25.13 -44.46
N LEU A 417 -2.27 -26.41 -44.34
CA LEU A 417 -2.40 -27.33 -45.46
C LEU A 417 -3.79 -27.17 -46.06
N LYS A 418 -3.85 -26.85 -47.36
CA LYS A 418 -5.09 -26.87 -48.13
C LYS A 418 -4.94 -27.86 -49.28
N ILE A 419 -5.84 -28.82 -49.40
CA ILE A 419 -5.78 -29.79 -50.51
C ILE A 419 -6.11 -29.03 -51.80
N ASN A 420 -5.30 -29.26 -52.84
CA ASN A 420 -5.53 -28.64 -54.15
C ASN A 420 -6.46 -29.51 -55.00
N SER A 421 -6.95 -29.00 -56.13
CA SER A 421 -7.90 -29.73 -56.99
C SER A 421 -7.35 -31.06 -57.52
N TYR A 422 -6.02 -31.21 -57.65
CA TYR A 422 -5.40 -32.47 -58.03
C TYR A 422 -5.49 -33.51 -56.90
N GLY A 423 -5.18 -33.13 -55.67
CA GLY A 423 -5.35 -33.97 -54.48
C GLY A 423 -6.81 -34.41 -54.28
N GLU A 424 -7.76 -33.49 -54.43
CA GLU A 424 -9.19 -33.79 -54.37
C GLU A 424 -9.61 -34.82 -55.43
N SER A 425 -9.10 -34.69 -56.67
CA SER A 425 -9.37 -35.65 -57.76
C SER A 425 -8.85 -37.06 -57.48
N LEU A 426 -7.80 -37.17 -56.67
CA LEU A 426 -7.24 -38.45 -56.21
C LEU A 426 -8.00 -39.02 -55.00
N GLY A 427 -9.04 -38.33 -54.53
CA GLY A 427 -9.83 -38.74 -53.36
C GLY A 427 -9.13 -38.48 -52.02
N ILE A 428 -8.13 -37.60 -52.00
CA ILE A 428 -7.43 -37.20 -50.77
C ILE A 428 -8.27 -36.15 -50.03
N THR A 429 -8.48 -36.36 -48.74
CA THR A 429 -9.16 -35.41 -47.85
C THR A 429 -8.19 -34.79 -46.86
N GLU A 430 -8.52 -33.60 -46.36
CA GLU A 430 -7.73 -32.89 -45.34
C GLU A 430 -7.64 -33.71 -44.04
N GLU A 431 -8.71 -34.41 -43.69
CA GLU A 431 -8.76 -35.34 -42.55
C GLU A 431 -7.76 -36.48 -42.71
N TYR A 432 -7.70 -37.10 -43.89
CA TYR A 432 -6.78 -38.20 -44.17
C TYR A 432 -5.31 -37.75 -44.07
N VAL A 433 -4.98 -36.63 -44.71
CA VAL A 433 -3.62 -36.06 -44.70
C VAL A 433 -3.23 -35.65 -43.28
N GLY A 434 -4.13 -34.98 -42.55
CA GLY A 434 -3.90 -34.58 -41.17
C GLY A 434 -3.63 -35.78 -40.25
N ALA A 435 -4.43 -36.85 -40.36
CA ALA A 435 -4.25 -38.07 -39.58
C ALA A 435 -2.95 -38.81 -39.93
N TYR A 436 -2.58 -38.85 -41.22
CA TYR A 436 -1.34 -39.49 -41.68
C TYR A 436 -0.10 -38.74 -41.17
N ILE A 437 -0.05 -37.42 -41.39
CA ILE A 437 1.05 -36.56 -40.94
C ILE A 437 1.20 -36.62 -39.42
N SER A 438 0.09 -36.58 -38.68
CA SER A 438 0.11 -36.62 -37.20
C SER A 438 0.81 -37.88 -36.67
N LYS A 439 0.58 -39.04 -37.30
CA LYS A 439 1.25 -40.30 -36.90
C LYS A 439 2.76 -40.30 -37.14
N LEU A 440 3.23 -39.50 -38.09
CA LEU A 440 4.64 -39.44 -38.45
C LEU A 440 5.41 -38.46 -37.56
N PHE A 441 4.87 -37.28 -37.29
CA PHE A 441 5.58 -36.21 -36.57
C PHE A 441 5.23 -36.13 -35.08
N LEU A 442 4.04 -36.57 -34.66
CA LEU A 442 3.62 -36.51 -33.26
C LEU A 442 3.85 -37.84 -32.54
N SER A 443 4.23 -37.75 -31.26
CA SER A 443 4.27 -38.93 -30.39
C SER A 443 2.84 -39.41 -30.11
N THR A 444 2.52 -40.66 -30.48
CA THR A 444 1.22 -41.25 -30.21
C THR A 444 1.29 -42.13 -28.96
N LYS A 445 0.44 -41.85 -27.96
CA LYS A 445 0.30 -42.70 -26.77
C LYS A 445 -0.38 -44.01 -27.17
N ILE A 446 0.29 -45.13 -26.97
CA ILE A 446 -0.24 -46.47 -27.30
C ILE A 446 -0.81 -47.19 -26.08
N GLY A 447 -0.41 -46.77 -24.88
CA GLY A 447 -0.87 -47.34 -23.62
C GLY A 447 -0.19 -46.68 -22.44
N SER A 448 -0.51 -47.17 -21.25
CA SER A 448 0.23 -46.84 -20.04
C SER A 448 0.58 -48.16 -19.36
N ILE A 449 1.81 -48.28 -18.87
CA ILE A 449 2.27 -49.43 -18.11
C ILE A 449 2.46 -49.02 -16.65
N PHE A 450 2.37 -49.97 -15.74
CA PHE A 450 2.68 -49.73 -14.34
C PHE A 450 4.11 -50.23 -14.08
N ASP A 451 4.98 -49.33 -13.62
CA ASP A 451 6.24 -49.69 -12.98
C ASP A 451 6.00 -49.87 -11.47
N ASP A 452 6.97 -50.37 -10.71
CA ASP A 452 6.83 -50.70 -9.28
C ASP A 452 6.36 -49.51 -8.40
N LYS A 453 6.43 -48.27 -8.91
CA LYS A 453 6.10 -47.04 -8.17
C LYS A 453 5.14 -46.10 -8.88
N GLU A 454 5.02 -46.15 -10.21
CA GLU A 454 4.23 -45.18 -10.96
C GLU A 454 3.73 -45.70 -12.31
N LEU A 455 2.70 -45.04 -12.83
CA LEU A 455 2.13 -45.32 -14.14
C LEU A 455 2.89 -44.52 -15.20
N ILE A 456 3.49 -45.21 -16.17
CA ILE A 456 4.33 -44.63 -17.22
C ILE A 456 3.57 -44.68 -18.54
N ASP A 457 3.53 -43.53 -19.24
CA ASP A 457 2.96 -43.43 -20.58
C ASP A 457 3.91 -44.00 -21.64
N VAL A 458 3.46 -45.00 -22.38
CA VAL A 458 4.21 -45.54 -23.52
C VAL A 458 3.77 -44.81 -24.78
N LYS A 459 4.71 -44.10 -25.41
CA LYS A 459 4.48 -43.34 -26.64
C LYS A 459 5.38 -43.86 -27.76
N VAL A 460 4.84 -43.92 -28.98
CA VAL A 460 5.59 -44.24 -30.19
C VAL A 460 5.77 -42.95 -31.00
N LYS A 461 6.99 -42.71 -31.48
CA LYS A 461 7.34 -41.60 -32.38
C LYS A 461 8.16 -42.16 -33.54
N SER A 462 7.94 -41.68 -34.76
CA SER A 462 8.81 -41.99 -35.89
C SER A 462 10.15 -41.28 -35.76
N LEU A 463 11.26 -41.98 -36.01
CA LEU A 463 12.61 -41.41 -36.07
C LEU A 463 13.03 -41.04 -37.51
N ASN A 464 12.28 -41.51 -38.50
CA ASN A 464 12.66 -41.43 -39.91
C ASN A 464 12.36 -40.07 -40.56
N TYR A 465 11.50 -39.27 -39.94
CA TYR A 465 11.14 -37.95 -40.44
C TYR A 465 11.80 -36.89 -39.56
N GLN A 466 12.69 -36.11 -40.16
CA GLN A 466 13.35 -34.97 -39.51
C GLN A 466 12.40 -33.78 -39.45
N ASP A 467 12.53 -32.95 -38.43
CA ASP A 467 11.79 -31.68 -38.27
C ASP A 467 12.34 -30.61 -39.24
N ASP A 468 12.34 -30.92 -40.54
CA ASP A 468 12.80 -30.07 -41.64
C ASP A 468 11.67 -29.80 -42.64
N LEU A 469 11.53 -28.53 -43.05
CA LEU A 469 10.45 -28.08 -43.91
C LEU A 469 10.50 -28.69 -45.32
N ASN A 470 11.70 -28.90 -45.87
CA ASN A 470 11.83 -29.46 -47.21
C ASN A 470 11.50 -30.95 -47.22
N SER A 471 11.93 -31.67 -46.19
CA SER A 471 11.58 -33.06 -45.93
C SER A 471 10.06 -33.22 -45.73
N PHE A 472 9.44 -32.31 -44.99
CA PHE A 472 7.99 -32.25 -44.81
C PHE A 472 7.23 -32.05 -46.14
N LYS A 473 7.68 -31.11 -46.99
CA LYS A 473 7.04 -30.85 -48.29
C LYS A 473 7.15 -32.02 -49.27
N ASN A 474 8.24 -32.78 -49.19
CA ASN A 474 8.49 -33.95 -50.04
C ASN A 474 7.96 -35.27 -49.44
N LEU A 475 7.12 -35.20 -48.41
CA LEU A 475 6.56 -36.38 -47.77
C LEU A 475 5.69 -37.18 -48.75
N GLU A 476 5.91 -38.49 -48.80
CA GLU A 476 5.11 -39.40 -49.60
C GLU A 476 3.83 -39.82 -48.86
N ILE A 477 2.69 -39.60 -49.50
CA ILE A 477 1.37 -39.96 -49.00
C ILE A 477 0.87 -41.19 -49.79
N PRO A 478 0.54 -42.29 -49.10
CA PRO A 478 0.00 -43.48 -49.76
C PRO A 478 -1.45 -43.28 -50.19
N LEU A 479 -1.79 -43.73 -51.38
CA LEU A 479 -3.16 -43.85 -51.88
C LEU A 479 -3.67 -45.29 -51.71
N LYS A 480 -4.99 -45.49 -51.87
CA LYS A 480 -5.65 -46.80 -51.77
C LYS A 480 -5.08 -47.87 -52.72
N ASN A 481 -4.39 -47.48 -53.79
CA ASN A 481 -3.85 -48.36 -54.83
C ASN A 481 -2.34 -48.63 -54.69
N ASN A 482 -1.72 -48.42 -53.51
CA ASN A 482 -0.26 -48.50 -53.30
C ASN A 482 0.58 -47.49 -54.11
N ILE A 483 -0.07 -46.49 -54.71
CA ILE A 483 0.60 -45.37 -55.37
C ILE A 483 0.96 -44.35 -54.30
N MET A 484 2.20 -43.86 -54.33
CA MET A 484 2.67 -42.79 -53.46
C MET A 484 2.61 -41.47 -54.22
N VAL A 485 2.12 -40.42 -53.57
CA VAL A 485 2.12 -39.06 -54.12
C VAL A 485 2.83 -38.11 -53.16
N VAL A 486 3.54 -37.13 -53.71
CA VAL A 486 4.30 -36.18 -52.90
C VAL A 486 3.35 -35.11 -52.35
N LEU A 487 3.44 -34.81 -51.05
CA LEU A 487 2.56 -33.86 -50.36
C LEU A 487 2.48 -32.50 -51.08
N LYS A 488 3.59 -31.98 -51.61
CA LYS A 488 3.60 -30.71 -52.36
C LYS A 488 2.83 -30.71 -53.68
N GLU A 489 2.56 -31.87 -54.26
CA GLU A 489 1.83 -31.98 -55.53
C GLU A 489 0.31 -31.96 -55.30
N VAL A 490 -0.13 -32.40 -54.12
CA VAL A 490 -1.54 -32.56 -53.75
C VAL A 490 -2.02 -31.52 -52.73
N CYS A 491 -1.12 -30.70 -52.19
CA CYS A 491 -1.42 -29.73 -51.14
C CYS A 491 -0.73 -28.37 -51.39
N GLU A 492 -1.47 -27.29 -51.17
CA GLU A 492 -0.96 -25.93 -51.09
C GLU A 492 -0.57 -25.60 -49.65
N PHE A 493 0.64 -25.08 -49.45
CA PHE A 493 1.15 -24.67 -48.14
C PHE A 493 0.99 -23.17 -47.95
N GLN A 494 0.09 -22.77 -47.05
CA GLN A 494 -0.10 -21.36 -46.71
C GLN A 494 0.62 -21.07 -45.38
N MET A 495 1.70 -20.29 -45.47
CA MET A 495 2.40 -19.80 -44.28
C MET A 495 1.59 -18.66 -43.69
N ILE A 496 1.00 -18.88 -42.52
CA ILE A 496 0.26 -17.84 -41.79
C ILE A 496 0.97 -17.54 -40.49
N GLU A 497 0.96 -16.27 -40.11
CA GLU A 497 1.44 -15.82 -38.80
C GLU A 497 0.22 -15.68 -37.90
N SER A 498 0.02 -16.65 -37.02
CA SER A 498 -1.12 -16.66 -36.10
C SER A 498 -0.78 -15.91 -34.82
N LEU A 499 -1.83 -15.53 -34.09
CA LEU A 499 -1.69 -15.06 -32.72
C LEU A 499 -1.64 -16.26 -31.79
N GLU A 500 -0.63 -16.31 -30.94
CA GLU A 500 -0.48 -17.38 -29.94
C GLU A 500 -1.62 -17.37 -28.91
N SER A 501 -2.15 -16.18 -28.60
CA SER A 501 -3.28 -16.04 -27.69
C SER A 501 -4.06 -14.77 -27.98
N LEU A 502 -5.38 -14.83 -27.80
CA LEU A 502 -6.26 -13.66 -27.81
C LEU A 502 -6.76 -13.39 -26.39
N VAL A 503 -6.55 -12.17 -25.90
CA VAL A 503 -7.11 -11.71 -24.64
C VAL A 503 -8.44 -11.04 -24.91
N LYS A 504 -9.49 -11.49 -24.20
CA LYS A 504 -10.83 -10.90 -24.28
C LYS A 504 -11.26 -10.40 -22.91
N ASP A 505 -11.69 -9.14 -22.86
CA ASP A 505 -12.27 -8.52 -21.67
C ASP A 505 -13.72 -8.17 -21.98
N ASP A 506 -14.66 -8.72 -21.19
CA ASP A 506 -16.11 -8.58 -21.40
C ASP A 506 -16.56 -9.02 -22.81
N GLY A 507 -15.91 -10.04 -23.36
CA GLY A 507 -16.17 -10.56 -24.71
C GLY A 507 -15.47 -9.79 -25.84
N GLU A 508 -14.85 -8.64 -25.57
CA GLU A 508 -14.14 -7.82 -26.56
C GLU A 508 -12.65 -8.20 -26.63
N THR A 509 -12.16 -8.56 -27.82
CA THR A 509 -10.74 -8.80 -28.06
C THR A 509 -9.94 -7.51 -27.86
N THR A 510 -9.05 -7.50 -26.87
CA THR A 510 -8.33 -6.30 -26.44
C THR A 510 -6.82 -6.54 -26.48
N PHE A 511 -6.10 -5.67 -27.18
CA PHE A 511 -4.63 -5.67 -27.22
C PHE A 511 -4.10 -4.64 -26.26
N TYR A 512 -3.24 -5.04 -25.33
CA TYR A 512 -2.75 -4.14 -24.31
C TYR A 512 -1.35 -3.65 -24.63
N PHE A 513 -1.19 -2.33 -24.62
CA PHE A 513 0.09 -1.68 -24.37
C PHE A 513 0.24 -1.49 -22.85
N TYR A 514 1.44 -1.65 -22.32
CA TYR A 514 1.75 -1.36 -20.92
C TYR A 514 3.10 -0.69 -20.77
N ALA A 515 3.22 0.16 -19.76
CA ALA A 515 4.47 0.83 -19.40
C ALA A 515 4.59 0.98 -17.88
N ASN A 516 5.81 0.88 -17.39
CA ASN A 516 6.16 1.20 -16.01
C ASN A 516 7.10 2.40 -15.99
N ILE A 517 6.88 3.29 -15.02
CA ILE A 517 7.54 4.58 -14.92
C ILE A 517 8.57 4.61 -13.81
N ASP A 518 9.52 5.52 -13.96
CA ASP A 518 10.42 5.92 -12.90
C ASP A 518 9.74 7.02 -12.08
N ALA A 519 9.13 6.61 -10.96
CA ALA A 519 8.42 7.49 -10.04
C ALA A 519 9.27 8.66 -9.49
N LEU A 520 10.60 8.58 -9.57
CA LEU A 520 11.48 9.69 -9.20
C LEU A 520 11.53 10.81 -10.25
N LYS A 521 11.19 10.49 -11.51
CA LYS A 521 11.31 11.40 -12.66
C LYS A 521 9.95 11.90 -13.15
N THR A 522 8.93 11.04 -13.19
CA THR A 522 7.61 11.35 -13.77
C THR A 522 6.50 10.58 -13.07
N THR A 523 5.25 11.00 -13.27
CA THR A 523 4.05 10.26 -12.84
C THR A 523 3.26 9.67 -14.01
N ALA A 524 2.42 8.67 -13.76
CA ALA A 524 1.61 8.03 -14.81
C ALA A 524 0.58 9.00 -15.40
N GLY A 525 0.07 9.93 -14.57
CA GLY A 525 -0.85 10.99 -15.00
C GLY A 525 -0.22 11.95 -16.02
N GLU A 526 0.96 12.49 -15.68
CA GLU A 526 1.71 13.41 -16.57
C GLU A 526 2.03 12.75 -17.92
N VAL A 527 2.50 11.49 -17.92
CA VAL A 527 2.80 10.74 -19.15
C VAL A 527 1.55 10.54 -20.01
N LEU A 528 0.41 10.22 -19.39
CA LEU A 528 -0.85 10.04 -20.11
C LEU A 528 -1.41 11.35 -20.67
N GLU A 529 -1.22 12.48 -19.97
CA GLU A 529 -1.58 13.81 -20.50
C GLU A 529 -0.75 14.17 -21.74
N LEU A 530 0.56 13.91 -21.72
CA LEU A 530 1.42 14.08 -22.89
C LEU A 530 1.01 13.19 -24.07
N ALA A 531 0.43 12.01 -23.78
CA ALA A 531 -0.01 11.05 -24.79
C ALA A 531 -1.45 11.27 -25.30
N GLU A 532 -2.23 12.16 -24.67
CA GLU A 532 -3.64 12.41 -25.01
C GLU A 532 -3.86 12.86 -26.48
N PRO A 533 -2.98 13.65 -27.12
CA PRO A 533 -3.13 13.99 -28.54
C PRO A 533 -3.12 12.74 -29.44
N THR A 534 -2.22 11.79 -29.20
CA THR A 534 -2.14 10.52 -29.94
C THR A 534 -3.35 9.64 -29.66
N PHE A 535 -3.80 9.56 -28.40
CA PHE A 535 -5.01 8.82 -28.05
C PHE A 535 -6.27 9.40 -28.71
N SER A 536 -6.36 10.73 -28.80
CA SER A 536 -7.47 11.43 -29.48
C SER A 536 -7.48 11.15 -30.99
N LYS A 537 -6.31 11.15 -31.63
CA LYS A 537 -6.15 10.74 -33.03
C LYS A 537 -6.61 9.30 -33.25
N LEU A 538 -6.15 8.34 -32.45
CA LEU A 538 -6.56 6.93 -32.58
C LEU A 538 -8.06 6.74 -32.38
N LYS A 539 -8.67 7.44 -31.40
CA LYS A 539 -10.14 7.45 -31.21
C LYS A 539 -10.87 7.93 -32.47
N SER A 540 -10.37 8.97 -33.15
CA SER A 540 -10.96 9.48 -34.39
C SER A 540 -10.88 8.51 -35.57
N GLU A 541 -9.94 7.57 -35.55
CA GLU A 541 -9.81 6.49 -36.55
C GLU A 541 -10.76 5.29 -36.29
N GLY A 542 -11.65 5.41 -35.29
CA GLY A 542 -12.62 4.38 -34.91
C GLY A 542 -12.06 3.31 -33.96
N ILE A 543 -10.93 3.57 -33.30
CA ILE A 543 -10.32 2.65 -32.33
C ILE A 543 -10.82 2.98 -30.93
N LYS A 544 -11.40 2.00 -30.24
CA LYS A 544 -11.84 2.16 -28.86
C LYS A 544 -10.67 1.92 -27.92
N LEU A 545 -10.34 2.91 -27.10
CA LEU A 545 -9.27 2.84 -26.10
C LEU A 545 -9.86 2.62 -24.69
N LYS A 546 -9.40 1.57 -24.01
CA LYS A 546 -9.71 1.25 -22.61
C LYS A 546 -8.48 1.52 -21.75
N PHE A 547 -8.52 2.52 -20.89
CA PHE A 547 -7.41 2.80 -19.98
C PHE A 547 -7.55 1.95 -18.72
N LYS A 548 -6.47 1.23 -18.39
CA LYS A 548 -6.27 0.44 -17.17
C LYS A 548 -5.00 0.91 -16.47
N GLY A 549 -4.62 0.25 -15.38
CA GLY A 549 -3.43 0.60 -14.59
C GLY A 549 -3.75 1.62 -13.51
N GLU A 550 -2.79 2.46 -13.15
CA GLU A 550 -2.95 3.40 -12.02
C GLU A 550 -4.06 4.43 -12.26
N ARG A 551 -4.31 4.82 -13.52
CA ARG A 551 -5.32 5.85 -13.83
C ARG A 551 -6.76 5.41 -13.55
N GLU A 552 -7.12 4.18 -13.91
CA GLU A 552 -8.46 3.63 -13.65
C GLU A 552 -8.69 3.49 -12.15
N GLN A 553 -7.71 2.91 -11.44
CA GLN A 553 -7.78 2.75 -9.99
C GLN A 553 -7.82 4.11 -9.28
N LYS A 554 -7.01 5.10 -9.73
CA LYS A 554 -7.00 6.44 -9.16
C LYS A 554 -8.38 7.10 -9.21
N ASN A 555 -9.07 7.09 -10.35
CA ASN A 555 -10.37 7.74 -10.48
C ASN A 555 -11.44 7.11 -9.56
N THR A 556 -11.52 5.77 -9.54
CA THR A 556 -12.48 5.06 -8.67
C THR A 556 -12.17 5.33 -7.19
N LEU A 557 -10.89 5.24 -6.81
CA LEU A 557 -10.45 5.49 -5.43
C LEU A 557 -10.72 6.94 -5.01
N GLU A 558 -10.44 7.93 -5.86
CA GLU A 558 -10.73 9.33 -5.55
C GLU A 558 -12.21 9.55 -5.22
N ILE A 559 -13.12 8.97 -6.01
CA ILE A 559 -14.56 9.06 -5.76
C ILE A 559 -14.93 8.38 -4.44
N GLU A 560 -14.48 7.14 -4.23
CA GLU A 560 -14.76 6.38 -3.00
C GLU A 560 -14.21 7.10 -1.75
N MET A 561 -13.03 7.69 -1.84
CA MET A 561 -12.42 8.46 -0.75
C MET A 561 -13.17 9.75 -0.45
N VAL A 562 -13.62 10.49 -1.47
CA VAL A 562 -14.45 11.69 -1.27
C VAL A 562 -15.77 11.31 -0.61
N LEU A 563 -16.41 10.22 -1.03
CA LEU A 563 -17.62 9.71 -0.39
C LEU A 563 -17.37 9.29 1.06
N ALA A 564 -16.27 8.57 1.33
CA ALA A 564 -15.87 8.20 2.68
C ALA A 564 -15.60 9.44 3.56
N ALA A 565 -14.95 10.47 3.01
CA ALA A 565 -14.67 11.71 3.72
C ALA A 565 -15.94 12.51 4.04
N ILE A 566 -16.87 12.61 3.09
CA ILE A 566 -18.18 13.24 3.32
C ILE A 566 -18.94 12.47 4.40
N LEU A 567 -18.99 11.14 4.32
CA LEU A 567 -19.66 10.32 5.32
C LEU A 567 -19.03 10.50 6.71
N ALA A 568 -17.70 10.47 6.81
CA ALA A 568 -16.98 10.71 8.06
C ALA A 568 -17.33 12.07 8.66
N LEU A 569 -17.27 13.15 7.86
CA LEU A 569 -17.61 14.50 8.31
C LEU A 569 -19.07 14.61 8.77
N VAL A 570 -19.99 13.96 8.07
CA VAL A 570 -21.42 13.92 8.43
C VAL A 570 -21.64 13.18 9.74
N LEU A 571 -20.99 12.03 9.95
CA LEU A 571 -21.07 11.26 11.19
C LEU A 571 -20.43 12.01 12.37
N ILE A 572 -19.27 12.64 12.14
CA ILE A 572 -18.60 13.50 13.13
C ILE A 572 -19.50 14.69 13.47
N PHE A 573 -20.09 15.36 12.48
CA PHE A 573 -21.04 16.46 12.69
C PHE A 573 -22.20 16.01 13.57
N MET A 574 -22.83 14.86 13.27
CA MET A 574 -23.94 14.34 14.07
C MET A 574 -23.54 14.03 15.51
N ALA A 575 -22.37 13.42 15.71
CA ALA A 575 -21.86 13.09 17.04
C ALA A 575 -21.60 14.34 17.90
N ILE A 576 -20.93 15.34 17.33
CA ILE A 576 -20.65 16.62 18.00
C ILE A 576 -21.96 17.39 18.24
N LEU A 577 -22.88 17.41 17.26
CA LEU A 577 -24.19 18.05 17.40
C LEU A 577 -24.99 17.44 18.53
N TYR A 578 -24.98 16.11 18.68
CA TYR A 578 -25.60 15.41 19.80
C TYR A 578 -24.97 15.78 21.16
N LEU A 579 -23.66 16.02 21.19
CA LEU A 579 -22.98 16.44 22.41
C LEU A 579 -23.38 17.85 22.85
N PHE A 580 -23.31 18.81 21.93
CA PHE A 580 -23.43 20.25 22.23
C PHE A 580 -24.85 20.81 22.07
N ASN A 581 -25.71 20.14 21.31
CA ASN A 581 -27.05 20.61 20.94
C ASN A 581 -27.03 22.01 20.29
N SER A 582 -25.97 22.33 19.53
CA SER A 582 -25.79 23.62 18.86
C SER A 582 -24.99 23.47 17.58
N ILE A 583 -25.57 23.90 16.46
CA ILE A 583 -24.91 23.89 15.15
C ILE A 583 -23.68 24.80 15.16
N ARG A 584 -23.75 25.96 15.83
CA ARG A 584 -22.63 26.90 15.88
C ARG A 584 -21.42 26.30 16.59
N GLU A 585 -21.63 25.70 17.76
CA GLU A 585 -20.57 25.06 18.55
C GLU A 585 -19.96 23.88 17.78
N THR A 586 -20.80 23.13 17.08
CA THR A 586 -20.38 22.03 16.20
C THR A 586 -19.49 22.52 15.07
N LEU A 587 -19.90 23.57 14.36
CA LEU A 587 -19.12 24.15 13.26
C LEU A 587 -17.81 24.77 13.73
N ILE A 588 -17.74 25.33 14.95
CA ILE A 588 -16.49 25.85 15.54
C ILE A 588 -15.48 24.71 15.67
N VAL A 589 -15.86 23.59 16.27
CA VAL A 589 -14.98 22.42 16.44
C VAL A 589 -14.58 21.85 15.08
N MET A 590 -15.54 21.66 14.16
CA MET A 590 -15.25 21.11 12.83
C MET A 590 -14.37 22.01 11.95
N SER A 591 -14.40 23.33 12.18
CA SER A 591 -13.56 24.26 11.41
C SER A 591 -12.06 23.99 11.55
N VAL A 592 -11.64 23.29 12.61
CA VAL A 592 -10.25 22.88 12.82
C VAL A 592 -9.78 21.85 11.78
N ILE A 593 -10.67 20.98 11.31
CA ILE A 593 -10.36 19.87 10.39
C ILE A 593 -9.70 20.35 9.09
N PRO A 594 -10.28 21.26 8.28
CA PRO A 594 -9.67 21.68 7.02
C PRO A 594 -8.33 22.40 7.22
N PHE A 595 -8.18 23.17 8.30
CA PHE A 595 -6.91 23.86 8.61
C PHE A 595 -5.81 22.93 9.12
N SER A 596 -6.19 21.75 9.65
CA SER A 596 -5.24 20.74 10.09
C SER A 596 -4.44 20.10 8.94
N LEU A 597 -5.00 20.11 7.72
CA LEU A 597 -4.35 19.57 6.53
C LEU A 597 -3.00 20.25 6.25
N LEU A 598 -2.83 21.52 6.64
CA LEU A 598 -1.53 22.18 6.52
C LEU A 598 -0.41 21.41 7.26
N GLY A 599 -0.72 20.86 8.44
CA GLY A 599 0.21 20.02 9.20
C GLY A 599 0.54 18.72 8.47
N VAL A 600 -0.44 18.12 7.77
CA VAL A 600 -0.21 16.91 6.95
C VAL A 600 0.79 17.20 5.83
N TYR A 601 0.54 18.25 5.03
CA TYR A 601 1.42 18.60 3.92
C TYR A 601 2.81 19.05 4.40
N ALA A 602 2.87 19.87 5.45
CA ALA A 602 4.14 20.28 6.05
C ALA A 602 4.94 19.09 6.57
N GLY A 603 4.29 18.11 7.23
CA GLY A 603 4.92 16.89 7.71
C GLY A 603 5.52 16.05 6.58
N HIS A 604 4.80 15.89 5.46
CA HIS A 604 5.31 15.18 4.29
C HIS A 604 6.52 15.90 3.68
N SER A 605 6.46 17.22 3.56
CA SER A 605 7.59 18.04 3.10
C SER A 605 8.81 17.90 4.00
N VAL A 606 8.63 17.99 5.32
CA VAL A 606 9.71 17.83 6.32
C VAL A 606 10.34 16.44 6.26
N MET A 607 9.53 15.41 6.07
CA MET A 607 10.00 14.02 5.98
C MET A 607 10.53 13.64 4.59
N GLY A 608 10.41 14.51 3.59
CA GLY A 608 10.78 14.23 2.21
C GLY A 608 9.94 13.12 1.55
N LEU A 609 8.68 12.97 1.97
CA LEU A 609 7.76 11.95 1.46
C LEU A 609 6.74 12.57 0.50
N HIS A 610 6.30 11.79 -0.47
CA HIS A 610 5.21 12.20 -1.35
C HIS A 610 3.86 11.99 -0.65
N ILE A 611 2.87 12.80 -1.03
CA ILE A 611 1.49 12.52 -0.59
C ILE A 611 1.04 11.25 -1.29
N SER A 612 0.53 10.31 -0.49
CA SER A 612 0.13 9.00 -0.98
C SER A 612 -1.24 8.57 -0.47
N LEU A 613 -1.74 7.43 -0.94
CA LEU A 613 -3.02 6.91 -0.46
C LEU A 613 -3.02 6.69 1.07
N PRO A 614 -1.98 6.09 1.69
CA PRO A 614 -1.82 6.08 3.14
C PRO A 614 -1.89 7.48 3.78
N SER A 615 -1.30 8.52 3.16
CA SER A 615 -1.38 9.90 3.65
C SER A 615 -2.82 10.43 3.70
N LEU A 616 -3.61 10.16 2.65
CA LEU A 616 -5.00 10.59 2.58
C LEU A 616 -5.88 9.85 3.60
N ILE A 617 -5.64 8.55 3.79
CA ILE A 617 -6.27 7.76 4.87
C ILE A 617 -5.94 8.39 6.23
N GLY A 618 -4.68 8.79 6.45
CA GLY A 618 -4.25 9.43 7.68
C GLY A 618 -4.83 10.83 7.88
N ALA A 619 -4.95 11.61 6.81
CA ALA A 619 -5.61 12.91 6.84
C ALA A 619 -7.10 12.79 7.19
N LEU A 620 -7.76 11.72 6.71
CA LEU A 620 -9.15 11.45 7.09
C LEU A 620 -9.24 11.02 8.56
N GLY A 621 -8.41 10.08 9.00
CA GLY A 621 -8.37 9.62 10.39
C GLY A 621 -8.03 10.74 11.39
N LEU A 622 -7.15 11.67 10.98
CA LEU A 622 -6.81 12.87 11.74
C LEU A 622 -8.06 13.70 12.08
N ALA A 623 -9.07 13.75 11.20
CA ALA A 623 -10.28 14.53 11.43
C ALA A 623 -11.03 14.09 12.69
N GLY A 624 -11.04 12.79 13.01
CA GLY A 624 -11.66 12.29 14.24
C GLY A 624 -10.80 12.56 15.48
N VAL A 625 -9.49 12.32 15.36
CA VAL A 625 -8.52 12.50 16.46
C VAL A 625 -8.43 13.97 16.90
N ILE A 626 -8.29 14.89 15.95
CA ILE A 626 -8.14 16.33 16.25
C ILE A 626 -9.40 16.94 16.87
N VAL A 627 -10.56 16.38 16.54
CA VAL A 627 -11.86 16.80 17.08
C VAL A 627 -11.98 16.44 18.56
N ASN A 628 -11.32 15.37 19.03
CA ASN A 628 -11.32 14.98 20.46
C ASN A 628 -10.84 16.14 21.35
N ASP A 629 -9.64 16.65 21.08
CA ASP A 629 -9.07 17.79 21.84
C ASP A 629 -9.95 19.05 21.71
N GLY A 630 -10.53 19.27 20.52
CA GLY A 630 -11.47 20.36 20.27
C GLY A 630 -12.77 20.25 21.08
N ILE A 631 -13.32 19.05 21.25
CA ILE A 631 -14.49 18.76 22.09
C ILE A 631 -14.19 19.06 23.56
N ILE A 632 -13.04 18.62 24.06
CA ILE A 632 -12.63 18.86 25.46
C ILE A 632 -12.42 20.35 25.72
N MET A 633 -11.79 21.07 24.79
CA MET A 633 -11.65 22.53 24.88
C MET A 633 -13.01 23.22 24.84
N MET A 634 -13.84 22.92 23.84
CA MET A 634 -15.14 23.55 23.62
C MET A 634 -16.12 23.32 24.78
N SER A 635 -16.16 22.11 25.35
CA SER A 635 -17.00 21.80 26.52
C SER A 635 -16.65 22.67 27.73
N THR A 636 -15.38 23.03 27.87
CA THR A 636 -14.88 23.90 28.95
C THR A 636 -15.14 25.37 28.65
N LEU A 637 -14.96 25.80 27.40
CA LEU A 637 -15.26 27.16 26.97
C LEU A 637 -16.74 27.50 27.11
N LYS A 638 -17.63 26.53 26.90
CA LYS A 638 -19.08 26.70 27.10
C LYS A 638 -19.47 27.07 28.54
N MET A 639 -18.63 26.73 29.52
CA MET A 639 -18.86 27.07 30.93
C MET A 639 -18.48 28.53 31.28
N THR A 640 -17.88 29.28 30.35
CA THR A 640 -17.40 30.65 30.58
C THR A 640 -18.57 31.65 30.67
N LYS A 641 -18.55 32.53 31.67
CA LYS A 641 -19.57 33.60 31.82
C LYS A 641 -19.05 34.95 31.37
N THR A 642 -17.77 35.23 31.65
CA THR A 642 -17.08 36.48 31.28
C THR A 642 -15.98 36.24 30.25
N LYS A 643 -15.49 37.31 29.62
CA LYS A 643 -14.33 37.24 28.72
C LYS A 643 -13.05 36.87 29.47
N GLU A 644 -12.95 37.26 30.74
CA GLU A 644 -11.86 36.89 31.63
C GLU A 644 -11.83 35.38 31.91
N ASP A 645 -13.00 34.75 32.00
CA ASP A 645 -13.11 33.30 32.24
C ASP A 645 -12.56 32.47 31.07
N ILE A 646 -12.59 32.99 29.83
CA ILE A 646 -12.19 32.25 28.62
C ILE A 646 -10.73 31.79 28.71
N TYR A 647 -9.80 32.71 28.95
CA TYR A 647 -8.39 32.34 29.04
C TYR A 647 -8.05 31.60 30.34
N ALA A 648 -8.77 31.85 31.43
CA ALA A 648 -8.58 31.14 32.69
C ALA A 648 -9.00 29.66 32.59
N LEU A 649 -10.17 29.39 31.99
CA LEU A 649 -10.68 28.03 31.80
C LEU A 649 -9.96 27.29 30.66
N ALA A 650 -9.61 27.97 29.56
CA ALA A 650 -8.78 27.38 28.51
C ALA A 650 -7.41 26.94 29.04
N SER A 651 -6.81 27.71 29.97
CA SER A 651 -5.52 27.36 30.59
C SER A 651 -5.57 26.08 31.43
N LYS A 652 -6.75 25.69 31.93
CA LYS A 652 -6.92 24.40 32.63
C LYS A 652 -6.87 23.20 31.67
N ARG A 653 -7.11 23.42 30.37
CA ARG A 653 -7.10 22.37 29.34
C ARG A 653 -5.79 22.23 28.59
N LEU A 654 -4.86 23.20 28.75
CA LEU A 654 -3.55 23.13 28.14
C LEU A 654 -2.82 21.82 28.46
N ARG A 655 -2.72 21.45 29.74
CA ARG A 655 -1.98 20.26 30.16
C ARG A 655 -2.61 18.96 29.63
N PRO A 656 -3.92 18.68 29.82
CA PRO A 656 -4.55 17.49 29.25
C PRO A 656 -4.40 17.38 27.73
N ILE A 657 -4.62 18.47 26.99
CA ILE A 657 -4.54 18.49 25.51
C ILE A 657 -3.10 18.31 25.03
N MET A 658 -2.13 18.94 25.69
CA MET A 658 -0.71 18.74 25.36
C MET A 658 -0.27 17.30 25.66
N LEU A 659 -0.76 16.70 26.73
CA LEU A 659 -0.45 15.31 27.08
C LEU A 659 -0.92 14.35 26.00
N THR A 660 -2.20 14.37 25.65
CA THR A 660 -2.80 13.50 24.61
C THR A 660 -2.11 13.66 23.25
N SER A 661 -1.85 14.90 22.87
CA SER A 661 -1.14 15.21 21.63
C SER A 661 0.30 14.69 21.63
N ILE A 662 1.06 14.92 22.71
CA ILE A 662 2.45 14.45 22.81
C ILE A 662 2.51 12.93 22.88
N THR A 663 1.64 12.27 23.65
CA THR A 663 1.59 10.81 23.75
C THR A 663 1.25 10.18 22.42
N THR A 664 0.32 10.77 21.65
CA THR A 664 -0.03 10.27 20.33
C THR A 664 1.10 10.44 19.32
N ILE A 665 1.73 11.61 19.27
CA ILE A 665 2.89 11.86 18.38
C ILE A 665 4.03 10.89 18.70
N ILE A 666 4.27 10.64 19.99
CA ILE A 666 5.34 9.74 20.44
C ILE A 666 5.00 8.27 20.18
N GLY A 667 3.74 7.87 20.38
CA GLY A 667 3.27 6.53 20.01
C GLY A 667 3.47 6.23 18.53
N LEU A 668 3.31 7.24 17.68
CA LEU A 668 3.55 7.15 16.24
C LEU A 668 5.00 7.42 15.83
N SER A 669 5.85 7.93 16.73
CA SER A 669 7.20 8.42 16.38
C SER A 669 8.10 7.35 15.77
N SER A 670 7.98 6.10 16.22
CA SER A 670 8.75 4.99 15.66
C SER A 670 8.39 4.73 14.20
N LEU A 671 7.10 4.81 13.86
CA LEU A 671 6.63 4.68 12.47
C LEU A 671 6.93 5.94 11.65
N ILE A 672 6.89 7.14 12.25
CA ILE A 672 7.20 8.40 11.56
C ILE A 672 8.68 8.48 11.18
N PHE A 673 9.60 8.21 12.11
CA PHE A 673 11.03 8.47 11.92
C PHE A 673 11.86 7.22 11.58
N PHE A 674 11.37 6.03 11.92
CA PHE A 674 12.15 4.79 11.86
C PHE A 674 11.42 3.65 11.13
N ALA A 675 10.48 3.96 10.23
CA ALA A 675 9.82 2.95 9.41
C ALA A 675 10.82 2.21 8.52
N THR A 676 10.74 0.87 8.51
CA THR A 676 11.57 0.01 7.66
C THR A 676 10.77 -1.15 7.08
N GLN A 677 11.32 -1.77 6.02
CA GLN A 677 10.67 -2.86 5.27
C GLN A 677 9.20 -2.48 4.90
N GLN A 678 8.25 -3.40 5.11
CA GLN A 678 6.84 -3.18 4.78
C GLN A 678 6.19 -2.02 5.55
N ALA A 679 6.74 -1.60 6.71
CA ALA A 679 6.21 -0.48 7.46
C ALA A 679 6.40 0.87 6.74
N VAL A 680 7.40 0.99 5.84
CA VAL A 680 7.64 2.19 5.02
C VAL A 680 6.41 2.55 4.19
N THR A 681 5.71 1.56 3.67
CA THR A 681 4.48 1.77 2.89
C THR A 681 3.42 2.54 3.67
N PHE A 682 3.39 2.42 5.00
CA PHE A 682 2.42 3.07 5.88
C PHE A 682 3.02 4.19 6.74
N GLN A 683 4.29 4.55 6.53
CA GLN A 683 4.91 5.72 7.13
C GLN A 683 4.16 7.02 6.78
N PRO A 684 3.71 7.27 5.54
CA PRO A 684 2.99 8.51 5.19
C PRO A 684 1.66 8.66 5.96
N LEU A 685 1.00 7.54 6.31
CA LEU A 685 -0.19 7.51 7.15
C LEU A 685 0.12 8.03 8.57
N ALA A 686 1.20 7.56 9.18
CA ALA A 686 1.63 8.03 10.50
C ALA A 686 2.11 9.49 10.48
N VAL A 687 2.80 9.92 9.41
CA VAL A 687 3.23 11.31 9.21
C VAL A 687 2.02 12.24 9.12
N ALA A 688 0.98 11.85 8.37
CA ALA A 688 -0.26 12.62 8.27
C ALA A 688 -0.92 12.82 9.65
N ILE A 689 -1.08 11.74 10.42
CA ILE A 689 -1.72 11.82 11.75
C ILE A 689 -0.82 12.58 12.72
N GLY A 690 0.48 12.28 12.81
CA GLY A 690 1.38 12.87 13.80
C GLY A 690 1.60 14.38 13.60
N PHE A 691 2.01 14.80 12.41
CA PHE A 691 2.23 16.23 12.12
C PHE A 691 0.92 17.01 12.01
N GLY A 692 -0.12 16.36 11.46
CA GLY A 692 -1.47 16.92 11.44
C GLY A 692 -2.02 17.16 12.84
N LEU A 693 -1.78 16.21 13.77
CA LEU A 693 -2.16 16.37 15.18
C LEU A 693 -1.34 17.47 15.84
N PHE A 694 -0.01 17.51 15.66
CA PHE A 694 0.82 18.58 16.20
C PHE A 694 0.32 19.98 15.82
N TRP A 695 0.06 20.20 14.53
CA TRP A 695 -0.53 21.46 14.06
C TRP A 695 -1.95 21.65 14.59
N GLY A 696 -2.73 20.57 14.66
CA GLY A 696 -4.07 20.55 15.22
C GLY A 696 -4.16 20.94 16.68
N THR A 697 -3.20 20.52 17.50
CA THR A 697 -3.08 20.92 18.91
C THR A 697 -2.94 22.43 19.01
N LEU A 698 -2.12 23.04 18.15
CA LEU A 698 -1.99 24.50 18.09
C LEU A 698 -3.31 25.17 17.68
N LEU A 699 -4.05 24.59 16.74
CA LEU A 699 -5.36 25.09 16.35
C LEU A 699 -6.38 25.00 17.49
N ASN A 700 -6.43 23.88 18.21
CA ASN A 700 -7.34 23.67 19.33
C ASN A 700 -7.00 24.56 20.54
N LEU A 701 -5.73 24.84 20.78
CA LEU A 701 -5.28 25.70 21.89
C LEU A 701 -5.43 27.19 21.56
N PHE A 702 -5.13 27.64 20.33
CA PHE A 702 -5.09 29.07 20.01
C PHE A 702 -6.25 29.52 19.13
N TYR A 703 -6.50 28.84 18.01
CA TYR A 703 -7.51 29.25 17.04
C TYR A 703 -8.94 29.04 17.58
N LEU A 704 -9.23 27.87 18.15
CA LEU A 704 -10.58 27.51 18.59
C LEU A 704 -11.13 28.47 19.67
N PRO A 705 -10.40 28.82 20.76
CA PRO A 705 -10.91 29.78 21.75
C PRO A 705 -11.12 31.19 21.19
N VAL A 706 -10.29 31.62 20.22
CA VAL A 706 -10.43 32.92 19.57
C VAL A 706 -11.67 32.97 18.69
N VAL A 707 -11.92 31.93 17.89
CA VAL A 707 -13.15 31.82 17.08
C VAL A 707 -14.39 31.75 17.96
N TYR A 708 -14.34 30.99 19.06
CA TYR A 708 -15.43 30.94 20.03
C TYR A 708 -15.77 32.32 20.58
N ASN A 709 -14.76 33.08 21.03
CA ASN A 709 -14.96 34.44 21.54
C ASN A 709 -15.51 35.41 20.47
N PHE A 710 -15.01 35.32 19.23
CA PHE A 710 -15.46 36.15 18.12
C PHE A 710 -16.93 35.91 17.75
N LEU A 711 -17.38 34.66 17.72
CA LEU A 711 -18.75 34.30 17.36
C LEU A 711 -19.75 34.49 18.49
N ARG A 712 -19.31 34.38 19.76
CA ARG A 712 -20.14 34.69 20.94
C ARG A 712 -20.43 36.19 21.04
N GLY A 713 -19.44 37.05 20.81
CA GLY A 713 -19.60 38.51 20.87
C GLY A 713 -20.43 39.14 19.74
N ARG A 714 -21.14 38.34 18.94
CA ARG A 714 -22.15 38.80 17.96
C ARG A 714 -23.60 38.59 18.44
N ASP A 715 -23.79 37.83 19.52
CA ASP A 715 -25.10 37.59 20.14
C ASP A 715 -25.36 38.52 21.35
N GLU A 716 -24.33 39.20 21.83
CA GLU A 716 -24.36 40.36 22.75
C GLU A 716 -24.25 41.65 21.93
#